data_AF-A0A522D2D1-F1
#
_entry.id   AF-A0A522D2D1-F1
#
_cell.length_a   1.000
_cell.length_b   1.000
_cell.length_c   1.000
_cell.angle_alpha   90.00
_cell.angle_beta   90.00
_cell.angle_gamma   90.00
#
_symmetry.space_group_name_H-M   'P 1'
#
loop_
_entity.id
_entity.type
_entity.pdbx_description
1 polymer ?
#
loop_
_entity_poly.entity_id
_entity_poly.type
_entity_poly.pdbx_seq_one_letter_code
_entity_poly.pdbx_strand_id
1 'polypeptide(L)'
;MEKDFLQSLKIEISKNFKLVPYERMAFHKILGIIKSENGARILMKELSLDPDVRRSAVAMLKSFDQAPVTEALIALLKERDTGLTEKLDILDHLLRVGSPADARALIAFIESHMDQPESAEAVAKAFVALRERCAGSEEVKSFLSAMASDREKRIELRCSAIEALASFRDIHDFETFMKEQNDEISFSTLTSLAILADILSKQAEESRAESEIPYTYAPELEDRLVVDIRVLLGKTTASFDSLSKKCKVAFINAMICCNHREFIIYTMKALTSEDEELEDLVLHLLLSNVNKLRDPDKLFRNLLALPADTERKNSIIVSIFERYFSSLKESRHNMLMRDKLYNYFVVTLDSYFETYRKEFMITEVREKEYPESFRKIRRFVLERLNPDIKKQLLYTLRNGDRASLKVVSEQMARYVPYISADDREHLFMLIEMLYERDQKSRANSATRLESLNYEKRYLRNRIVRMCDIIGRLKIMEAASPLVKIFNYVKKYRDDEIFDAVAYCLSMLNYSYMLGELEILLSAGDERDRPNGIKYLSLFSDQRSLNILLDFIRERVADESGHLVTILSIFQRRDLSGNTAINSVMKKIAEGSEDAAARIAAVYCLGKTALDSDIDYLNEMFLKSSGNDMKEAILQALSSIIQSNSGVNRRQVIKYLTEYMKDPSIRVRIYASTLLVHLGNKDAMKSIRDMMIIKNKSIQREILNSIGALKSVEFSYFLISLMKEEYAVSSDVLPILTMLPAEELQEIDHFIVNIFKKYEGAEMELLERKEQFAASPGGPREAALPHKTIVRICIQDYRQGIAAMNIGKIFIVNRFMQSIIVEEIVREKGVICRITDGIVIANFGEATQAADAVLRIHRNITRFNEQRLTVKRTRVSIQVITEGMQAVNDEIMVLPESKIEAMNLIPVVNRVIVDEGSKALLAGSYHCEGLPAYIMARQSFRGEFFELISPVNTAFLMQQIMGELNQAEQDKVSAQINLEAEIKKRKIETKSASAIEYVKVMDEIGKLLKQDMNEVMKYVQKRSTDREMIANVEKMLTSAYKRYLLESTKLMM
;
A
#
# COMPACT_ATOMS: atom_id res chain seq x y z
N MET A 1 31.19 43.38 6.47
CA MET A 1 30.00 43.07 5.64
C MET A 1 29.34 41.75 6.03
N GLU A 2 29.94 40.55 5.86
CA GLU A 2 29.28 39.27 6.28
C GLU A 2 29.03 39.19 7.80
N LYS A 3 30.01 39.59 8.63
CA LYS A 3 29.85 39.64 10.10
C LYS A 3 28.76 40.63 10.57
N ASP A 4 28.48 41.69 9.83
CA ASP A 4 27.50 42.73 10.22
C ASP A 4 26.06 42.23 10.04
N PHE A 5 25.81 41.39 9.04
CA PHE A 5 24.48 40.87 8.73
C PHE A 5 24.07 39.70 9.63
N LEU A 6 24.97 38.75 9.89
CA LEU A 6 24.69 37.67 10.84
C LEU A 6 24.42 38.25 12.25
N GLN A 7 25.18 39.27 12.66
CA GLN A 7 24.92 39.99 13.90
C GLN A 7 23.57 40.71 13.90
N SER A 8 23.19 41.37 12.80
CA SER A 8 21.90 42.05 12.72
C SER A 8 20.73 41.06 12.83
N LEU A 9 20.80 39.89 12.18
CA LEU A 9 19.82 38.80 12.33
C LEU A 9 19.73 38.31 13.78
N LYS A 10 20.86 38.05 14.44
CA LYS A 10 20.88 37.62 15.84
C LYS A 10 20.22 38.64 16.77
N ILE A 11 20.47 39.93 16.53
CA ILE A 11 19.85 41.04 17.27
C ILE A 11 18.34 41.08 17.00
N GLU A 12 17.92 40.93 15.74
CA GLU A 12 16.52 40.90 15.34
C GLU A 12 15.78 39.75 16.01
N ILE A 13 16.33 38.54 15.96
CA ILE A 13 15.79 37.35 16.63
C ILE A 13 15.66 37.60 18.13
N SER A 14 16.73 38.09 18.78
CA SER A 14 16.70 38.37 20.23
C SER A 14 15.62 39.40 20.63
N LYS A 15 15.28 40.35 19.75
CA LYS A 15 14.25 41.37 20.01
C LYS A 15 12.82 40.88 19.72
N ASN A 16 12.65 39.99 18.75
CA ASN A 16 11.34 39.68 18.17
C ASN A 16 10.64 38.46 18.78
N PHE A 17 11.39 37.50 19.33
CA PHE A 17 10.79 36.34 20.02
C PHE A 17 10.26 36.74 21.38
N LYS A 18 9.06 36.26 21.74
CA LYS A 18 8.41 36.54 23.04
C LYS A 18 8.29 35.28 23.91
N LEU A 19 8.73 34.13 23.40
CA LEU A 19 8.57 32.81 24.01
C LEU A 19 7.10 32.49 24.32
N VAL A 20 6.22 32.76 23.34
CA VAL A 20 4.85 32.21 23.35
C VAL A 20 4.91 30.68 23.21
N PRO A 21 3.84 29.92 23.56
CA PRO A 21 3.90 28.46 23.61
C PRO A 21 4.49 27.79 22.36
N TYR A 22 4.08 28.20 21.15
CA TYR A 22 4.65 27.67 19.91
C TYR A 22 6.16 27.90 19.79
N GLU A 23 6.65 29.11 20.10
CA GLU A 23 8.07 29.46 20.02
C GLU A 23 8.91 28.63 21.01
N ARG A 24 8.38 28.41 22.22
CA ARG A 24 9.03 27.53 23.22
C ARG A 24 9.17 26.11 22.69
N MET A 25 8.08 25.52 22.22
CA MET A 25 8.06 24.15 21.69
C MET A 25 8.98 23.99 20.47
N ALA A 26 9.01 24.99 19.59
CA ALA A 26 9.93 25.04 18.46
C ALA A 26 11.41 25.05 18.93
N PHE A 27 11.74 25.87 19.92
CA PHE A 27 13.10 25.94 20.48
C PHE A 27 13.48 24.72 21.32
N HIS A 28 12.53 24.05 22.00
CA HIS A 28 12.79 22.77 22.65
C HIS A 28 13.37 21.76 21.67
N LYS A 29 12.80 21.69 20.46
CA LYS A 29 13.28 20.81 19.40
C LYS A 29 14.69 21.14 18.92
N ILE A 30 15.10 22.42 18.96
CA ILE A 30 16.48 22.84 18.65
C ILE A 30 17.43 22.37 19.76
N LEU A 31 17.08 22.61 21.04
CA LEU A 31 17.89 22.19 22.20
C LEU A 31 18.08 20.66 22.22
N GLY A 32 17.08 19.90 21.75
CA GLY A 32 17.16 18.45 21.58
C GLY A 32 18.15 17.96 20.52
N ILE A 33 18.71 18.83 19.67
CA ILE A 33 19.69 18.45 18.63
C ILE A 33 21.07 18.20 19.26
N ILE A 34 21.65 19.21 19.93
CA ILE A 34 22.98 19.12 20.54
C ILE A 34 22.94 18.43 21.91
N LYS A 35 21.83 18.56 22.63
CA LYS A 35 21.65 18.00 23.97
C LYS A 35 22.65 18.53 24.99
N SER A 36 22.92 19.84 24.95
CA SER A 36 23.85 20.49 25.87
C SER A 36 23.33 20.46 27.31
N GLU A 37 24.24 20.58 28.29
CA GLU A 37 23.88 20.67 29.71
C GLU A 37 22.99 21.88 30.00
N ASN A 38 23.28 23.03 29.39
CA ASN A 38 22.46 24.23 29.55
C ASN A 38 21.07 24.07 28.90
N GLY A 39 21.00 23.41 27.74
CA GLY A 39 19.72 23.07 27.10
C GLY A 39 18.88 22.14 27.96
N ALA A 40 19.48 21.12 28.56
CA ALA A 40 18.81 20.22 29.51
C ALA A 40 18.26 20.98 30.72
N ARG A 41 19.04 21.90 31.30
CA ARG A 41 18.58 22.74 32.43
C ARG A 41 17.38 23.60 32.08
N ILE A 42 17.33 24.18 30.87
CA ILE A 42 16.17 24.94 30.40
C ILE A 42 14.97 24.01 30.30
N LEU A 43 15.08 22.90 29.58
CA LEU A 43 13.98 21.96 29.38
C LEU A 43 13.43 21.41 30.71
N MET A 44 14.30 21.14 31.69
CA MET A 44 13.87 20.71 33.03
C MET A 44 13.07 21.78 33.78
N LYS A 45 13.39 23.07 33.63
CA LYS A 45 12.59 24.17 34.21
C LYS A 45 11.21 24.26 33.57
N GLU A 46 11.14 24.03 32.26
CA GLU A 46 9.90 24.07 31.47
C GLU A 46 8.91 22.94 31.85
N LEU A 47 9.36 21.92 32.61
CA LEU A 47 8.48 20.86 33.12
C LEU A 47 7.38 21.38 34.07
N SER A 48 7.55 22.56 34.65
CA SER A 48 6.61 23.17 35.60
C SER A 48 5.54 24.08 34.96
N LEU A 49 5.57 24.22 33.63
CA LEU A 49 4.68 25.10 32.87
C LEU A 49 3.41 24.36 32.39
N ASP A 50 2.63 25.02 31.53
CA ASP A 50 1.39 24.48 30.96
C ASP A 50 1.60 23.09 30.33
N PRO A 51 0.60 22.19 30.39
CA PRO A 51 0.73 20.79 29.95
C PRO A 51 1.26 20.61 28.53
N ASP A 52 0.91 21.50 27.60
CA ASP A 52 1.36 21.47 26.22
C ASP A 52 2.87 21.77 26.06
N VAL A 53 3.38 22.73 26.83
CA VAL A 53 4.81 23.10 26.85
C VAL A 53 5.60 22.01 27.56
N ARG A 54 5.08 21.50 28.68
CA ARG A 54 5.65 20.39 29.45
C ARG A 54 5.77 19.13 28.58
N ARG A 55 4.71 18.72 27.86
CA ARG A 55 4.73 17.57 26.95
C ARG A 55 5.82 17.71 25.90
N SER A 56 5.98 18.89 25.30
CA SER A 56 7.06 19.16 24.35
C SER A 56 8.45 19.06 24.99
N ALA A 57 8.62 19.51 26.23
CA ALA A 57 9.89 19.41 26.94
C ALA A 57 10.25 17.95 27.27
N VAL A 58 9.28 17.16 27.76
CA VAL A 58 9.43 15.72 28.03
C VAL A 58 9.84 14.97 26.76
N ALA A 59 9.16 15.22 25.64
CA ALA A 59 9.44 14.59 24.36
C ALA A 59 10.89 14.82 23.88
N MET A 60 11.51 15.95 24.24
CA MET A 60 12.92 16.23 23.92
C MET A 60 13.87 15.65 24.98
N LEU A 61 13.56 15.83 26.27
CA LEU A 61 14.37 15.37 27.40
C LEU A 61 14.59 13.85 27.38
N LYS A 62 13.64 13.06 26.85
CA LYS A 62 13.81 11.61 26.78
C LYS A 62 15.08 11.17 26.05
N SER A 63 15.56 11.99 25.13
CA SER A 63 16.75 11.74 24.32
C SER A 63 18.08 12.16 24.97
N PHE A 64 18.06 12.77 26.17
CA PHE A 64 19.24 13.19 26.94
C PHE A 64 19.72 12.07 27.88
N ASP A 65 21.02 12.03 28.19
CA ASP A 65 21.65 10.93 28.95
C ASP A 65 22.12 11.35 30.34
N GLN A 66 21.83 12.59 30.73
CA GLN A 66 22.36 13.20 31.95
C GLN A 66 21.55 12.73 33.17
N ALA A 67 22.22 12.31 34.24
CA ALA A 67 21.57 11.82 35.47
C ALA A 67 20.52 12.79 36.07
N PRO A 68 20.74 14.13 36.11
CA PRO A 68 19.72 15.06 36.57
C PRO A 68 18.41 15.01 35.76
N VAL A 69 18.49 14.68 34.47
CA VAL A 69 17.31 14.52 33.60
C VAL A 69 16.53 13.27 34.02
N THR A 70 17.22 12.16 34.27
CA THR A 70 16.60 10.92 34.75
C THR A 70 15.86 11.16 36.07
N GLU A 71 16.49 11.86 37.02
CA GLU A 71 15.86 12.21 38.30
C GLU A 71 14.61 13.08 38.12
N ALA A 72 14.68 14.12 37.26
CA ALA A 72 13.56 14.99 36.98
C ALA A 72 12.38 14.25 36.31
N LEU A 73 12.66 13.38 35.34
CA LEU A 73 11.64 12.58 34.66
C LEU A 73 11.01 11.53 35.59
N ILE A 74 11.79 10.89 36.47
CA ILE A 74 11.27 9.97 37.49
C ILE A 74 10.39 10.71 38.50
N ALA A 75 10.76 11.94 38.88
CA ALA A 75 9.92 12.75 39.75
C ALA A 75 8.56 13.05 39.09
N LEU A 76 8.58 13.46 37.81
CA LEU A 76 7.37 13.74 37.03
C LEU A 76 6.51 12.48 36.83
N LEU A 77 7.12 11.29 36.68
CA LEU A 77 6.39 10.02 36.56
C LEU A 77 5.50 9.71 37.78
N LYS A 78 5.84 10.24 38.95
CA LYS A 78 5.08 10.06 40.22
C LYS A 78 3.94 11.06 40.38
N GLU A 79 3.91 12.13 39.60
CA GLU A 79 2.86 13.14 39.67
C GLU A 79 1.55 12.62 39.07
N ARG A 80 0.42 12.99 39.69
CA ARG A 80 -0.91 12.53 39.25
C ARG A 80 -1.35 13.16 37.93
N ASP A 81 -0.87 14.37 37.64
CA ASP A 81 -1.29 15.18 36.49
C ASP A 81 -0.45 14.93 35.23
N THR A 82 0.43 13.90 35.25
CA THR A 82 1.25 13.51 34.11
C THR A 82 0.42 12.69 33.13
N GLY A 83 0.28 13.16 31.89
CA GLY A 83 -0.53 12.51 30.86
C GLY A 83 0.10 11.20 30.35
N LEU A 84 -0.71 10.34 29.71
CA LEU A 84 -0.27 9.04 29.20
C LEU A 84 0.94 9.17 28.24
N THR A 85 0.89 10.11 27.29
CA THR A 85 2.00 10.33 26.33
C THR A 85 3.29 10.71 27.04
N GLU A 86 3.21 11.54 28.08
CA GLU A 86 4.36 11.95 28.88
C GLU A 86 4.93 10.76 29.65
N LYS A 87 4.08 9.92 30.26
CA LYS A 87 4.49 8.67 30.91
C LYS A 87 5.21 7.74 29.92
N LEU A 88 4.69 7.58 28.71
CA LEU A 88 5.31 6.74 27.68
C LEU A 88 6.68 7.27 27.24
N ASP A 89 6.85 8.59 27.08
CA ASP A 89 8.13 9.23 26.76
C ASP A 89 9.15 9.11 27.89
N ILE A 90 8.71 9.24 29.15
CA ILE A 90 9.57 9.02 30.34
C ILE A 90 10.03 7.56 30.39
N LEU A 91 9.13 6.61 30.12
CA LEU A 91 9.49 5.20 30.10
C LEU A 91 10.42 4.85 28.93
N ASP A 92 10.32 5.51 27.78
CA ASP A 92 11.32 5.40 26.69
C ASP A 92 12.70 5.86 27.14
N HIS A 93 12.77 6.97 27.88
CA HIS A 93 14.02 7.43 28.47
C HIS A 93 14.63 6.38 29.38
N LEU A 94 13.85 5.84 30.32
CA LEU A 94 14.32 4.81 31.25
C LEU A 94 14.71 3.52 30.52
N LEU A 95 14.00 3.15 29.45
CA LEU A 95 14.38 2.02 28.60
C LEU A 95 15.72 2.24 27.87
N ARG A 96 16.16 3.48 27.69
CA ARG A 96 17.39 3.83 26.98
C ARG A 96 18.60 4.05 27.89
N VAL A 97 18.41 4.72 29.02
CA VAL A 97 19.51 5.12 29.92
C VAL A 97 19.30 4.71 31.39
N GLY A 98 18.16 4.09 31.71
CA GLY A 98 17.87 3.63 33.06
C GLY A 98 18.88 2.60 33.56
N SER A 99 18.92 2.47 34.88
CA SER A 99 19.88 1.65 35.61
C SER A 99 19.17 0.76 36.64
N PRO A 100 19.87 -0.25 37.22
CA PRO A 100 19.31 -1.02 38.32
C PRO A 100 18.89 -0.19 39.55
N ALA A 101 19.42 1.03 39.73
CA ALA A 101 19.02 1.92 40.82
C ALA A 101 17.58 2.44 40.66
N ASP A 102 17.07 2.49 39.43
CA ASP A 102 15.74 3.01 39.11
C ASP A 102 14.63 1.96 39.28
N ALA A 103 15.01 0.70 39.55
CA ALA A 103 14.10 -0.44 39.66
C ALA A 103 12.96 -0.20 40.66
N ARG A 104 13.26 0.38 41.83
CA ARG A 104 12.24 0.67 42.86
C ARG A 104 11.21 1.69 42.40
N ALA A 105 11.64 2.69 41.63
CA ALA A 105 10.71 3.69 41.09
C ALA A 105 9.77 3.07 40.05
N LEU A 106 10.29 2.19 39.19
CA LEU A 106 9.51 1.44 38.21
C LEU A 106 8.54 0.45 38.87
N ILE A 107 8.97 -0.29 39.89
CA ILE A 107 8.11 -1.20 40.67
C ILE A 107 6.96 -0.41 41.32
N ALA A 108 7.27 0.69 42.02
CA ALA A 108 6.26 1.54 42.65
C ALA A 108 5.28 2.15 41.63
N PHE A 109 5.77 2.51 40.43
CA PHE A 109 4.92 2.98 39.33
C PHE A 109 3.94 1.88 38.87
N ILE A 110 4.43 0.66 38.63
CA ILE A 110 3.59 -0.48 38.26
C ILE A 110 2.56 -0.74 39.37
N GLU A 111 2.98 -0.75 40.63
CA GLU A 111 2.08 -1.03 41.75
C GLU A 111 0.96 -0.02 41.91
N SER A 112 1.24 1.26 41.67
CA SER A 112 0.25 2.33 41.77
C SER A 112 -0.71 2.43 40.57
N HIS A 113 -0.34 1.86 39.42
CA HIS A 113 -1.10 2.02 38.17
C HIS A 113 -1.62 0.69 37.59
N MET A 114 -1.24 -0.46 38.13
CA MET A 114 -1.69 -1.76 37.64
C MET A 114 -3.21 -1.92 37.67
N ASP A 115 -3.89 -1.16 38.53
CA ASP A 115 -5.34 -1.22 38.68
C ASP A 115 -6.12 -0.34 37.68
N GLN A 116 -5.44 0.51 36.91
CA GLN A 116 -6.06 1.48 36.01
C GLN A 116 -5.99 1.00 34.54
N PRO A 117 -7.12 0.68 33.88
CA PRO A 117 -7.11 0.24 32.47
C PRO A 117 -6.47 1.24 31.51
N GLU A 118 -6.68 2.53 31.73
CA GLU A 118 -6.09 3.63 30.95
C GLU A 118 -4.56 3.73 31.05
N SER A 119 -3.95 3.11 32.08
CA SER A 119 -2.50 3.05 32.26
C SER A 119 -1.87 1.75 31.74
N ALA A 120 -2.65 0.84 31.15
CA ALA A 120 -2.18 -0.49 30.76
C ALA A 120 -0.96 -0.47 29.83
N GLU A 121 -0.93 0.45 28.85
CA GLU A 121 0.21 0.61 27.94
C GLU A 121 1.48 1.08 28.66
N ALA A 122 1.35 2.10 29.53
CA ALA A 122 2.48 2.59 30.32
C ALA A 122 2.99 1.53 31.30
N VAL A 123 2.10 0.77 31.93
CA VAL A 123 2.48 -0.34 32.82
C VAL A 123 3.23 -1.43 32.04
N ALA A 124 2.74 -1.84 30.87
CA ALA A 124 3.43 -2.82 30.02
C ALA A 124 4.84 -2.34 29.63
N LYS A 125 4.99 -1.05 29.31
CA LYS A 125 6.28 -0.45 28.97
C LYS A 125 7.24 -0.39 30.16
N ALA A 126 6.74 -0.15 31.37
CA ALA A 126 7.53 -0.22 32.60
C ALA A 126 8.09 -1.64 32.87
N PHE A 127 7.32 -2.70 32.60
CA PHE A 127 7.82 -4.09 32.67
C PHE A 127 8.98 -4.33 31.70
N VAL A 128 8.93 -3.78 30.49
CA VAL A 128 10.04 -3.91 29.53
C VAL A 128 11.27 -3.11 29.97
N ALA A 129 11.09 -1.92 30.55
CA ALA A 129 12.21 -1.19 31.15
C ALA A 129 12.91 -2.01 32.25
N LEU A 130 12.13 -2.67 33.13
CA LEU A 130 12.68 -3.61 34.13
C LEU A 130 13.46 -4.76 33.47
N ARG A 131 12.92 -5.36 32.40
CA ARG A 131 13.56 -6.46 31.65
C ARG A 131 14.92 -6.09 31.08
N GLU A 132 15.01 -4.95 30.39
CA GLU A 132 16.19 -4.58 29.60
C GLU A 132 17.27 -3.90 30.45
N ARG A 133 16.88 -3.11 31.48
CA ARG A 133 17.82 -2.26 32.25
C ARG A 133 18.10 -2.72 33.66
N CYS A 134 17.26 -3.59 34.22
CA CYS A 134 17.41 -4.10 35.58
C CYS A 134 17.69 -5.62 35.60
N ALA A 135 18.12 -6.19 34.46
CA ALA A 135 18.54 -7.58 34.36
C ALA A 135 19.68 -7.87 35.37
N GLY A 136 19.48 -8.88 36.22
CA GLY A 136 20.43 -9.26 37.28
C GLY A 136 20.13 -8.70 38.68
N SER A 137 19.07 -7.90 38.85
CA SER A 137 18.57 -7.55 40.19
C SER A 137 17.66 -8.64 40.75
N GLU A 138 18.05 -9.24 41.88
CA GLU A 138 17.24 -10.26 42.58
C GLU A 138 15.90 -9.69 43.09
N GLU A 139 15.86 -8.40 43.44
CA GLU A 139 14.63 -7.69 43.84
C GLU A 139 13.64 -7.66 42.67
N VAL A 140 14.11 -7.34 41.46
CA VAL A 140 13.28 -7.33 40.25
C VAL A 140 12.87 -8.75 39.86
N LYS A 141 13.78 -9.72 39.91
CA LYS A 141 13.46 -11.13 39.63
C LYS A 141 12.32 -11.62 40.54
N SER A 142 12.45 -11.37 41.84
CA SER A 142 11.45 -11.78 42.83
C SER A 142 10.09 -11.13 42.58
N PHE A 143 10.06 -9.83 42.27
CA PHE A 143 8.85 -9.11 41.92
C PHE A 143 8.17 -9.68 40.67
N LEU A 144 8.93 -9.91 39.60
CA LEU A 144 8.41 -10.44 38.34
C LEU A 144 7.89 -11.88 38.50
N SER A 145 8.61 -12.76 39.19
CA SER A 145 8.18 -14.14 39.45
C SER A 145 6.90 -14.18 40.30
N ALA A 146 6.79 -13.31 41.31
CA ALA A 146 5.57 -13.18 42.11
C ALA A 146 4.38 -12.71 41.25
N MET A 147 4.58 -11.68 40.43
CA MET A 147 3.52 -11.15 39.54
C MET A 147 3.09 -12.15 38.47
N ALA A 148 4.02 -12.91 37.89
CA ALA A 148 3.72 -13.92 36.88
C ALA A 148 2.93 -15.11 37.45
N SER A 149 3.26 -15.53 38.67
CA SER A 149 2.67 -16.71 39.32
C SER A 149 1.34 -16.44 40.04
N ASP A 150 1.04 -15.18 40.35
CA ASP A 150 -0.20 -14.80 41.02
C ASP A 150 -1.41 -14.91 40.08
N ARG A 151 -2.24 -15.93 40.30
CA ARG A 151 -3.43 -16.21 39.49
C ARG A 151 -4.60 -15.27 39.75
N GLU A 152 -4.56 -14.47 40.82
CA GLU A 152 -5.59 -13.47 41.12
C GLU A 152 -5.38 -12.18 40.33
N LYS A 153 -4.17 -11.97 39.79
CA LYS A 153 -3.84 -10.80 38.96
C LYS A 153 -4.43 -10.93 37.55
N ARG A 154 -4.66 -9.76 36.93
CA ARG A 154 -5.06 -9.66 35.52
C ARG A 154 -4.06 -10.38 34.61
N ILE A 155 -4.57 -11.14 33.65
CA ILE A 155 -3.78 -11.92 32.69
C ILE A 155 -2.75 -11.03 31.98
N GLU A 156 -3.14 -9.82 31.56
CA GLU A 156 -2.25 -8.87 30.88
C GLU A 156 -1.00 -8.50 31.70
N LEU A 157 -1.14 -8.36 33.02
CA LEU A 157 -0.03 -8.06 33.94
C LEU A 157 0.88 -9.27 34.09
N ARG A 158 0.29 -10.46 34.25
CA ARG A 158 1.03 -11.72 34.32
C ARG A 158 1.84 -11.94 33.05
N CYS A 159 1.24 -11.73 31.87
CA CYS A 159 1.90 -11.78 30.57
C CYS A 159 3.08 -10.81 30.47
N SER A 160 2.93 -9.56 30.93
CA SER A 160 4.03 -8.58 30.96
C SER A 160 5.18 -9.04 31.86
N ALA A 161 4.86 -9.61 33.02
CA ALA A 161 5.85 -10.12 33.95
C ALA A 161 6.60 -11.34 33.37
N ILE A 162 5.89 -12.28 32.73
CA ILE A 162 6.47 -13.44 32.05
C ILE A 162 7.46 -13.00 30.96
N GLU A 163 7.05 -12.05 30.10
CA GLU A 163 7.92 -11.48 29.06
C GLU A 163 9.15 -10.77 29.63
N ALA A 164 9.02 -10.15 30.80
CA ALA A 164 10.12 -9.51 31.50
C ALA A 164 11.11 -10.50 32.14
N LEU A 165 10.67 -11.71 32.50
CA LEU A 165 11.54 -12.77 33.05
C LEU A 165 12.55 -13.31 32.02
N ALA A 166 12.34 -13.10 30.72
CA ALA A 166 13.23 -13.58 29.67
C ALA A 166 14.71 -13.19 29.86
N SER A 167 15.00 -12.03 30.45
CA SER A 167 16.38 -11.57 30.70
C SER A 167 17.06 -12.23 31.92
N PHE A 168 16.31 -12.93 32.78
CA PHE A 168 16.81 -13.49 34.04
C PHE A 168 17.31 -14.94 33.93
N ARG A 169 17.34 -15.50 32.70
CA ARG A 169 17.92 -16.82 32.37
C ARG A 169 17.34 -17.99 33.17
N ASP A 170 16.11 -17.87 33.66
CA ASP A 170 15.42 -18.92 34.40
C ASP A 170 14.36 -19.60 33.53
N ILE A 171 14.58 -20.87 33.18
CA ILE A 171 13.68 -21.64 32.30
C ILE A 171 12.66 -22.45 33.11
N HIS A 172 12.90 -22.66 34.41
CA HIS A 172 12.11 -23.60 35.20
C HIS A 172 10.64 -23.15 35.34
N ASP A 173 10.44 -21.85 35.51
CA ASP A 173 9.11 -21.23 35.61
C ASP A 173 8.32 -21.33 34.29
N PHE A 174 8.98 -21.23 33.15
CA PHE A 174 8.33 -21.30 31.83
C PHE A 174 7.68 -22.66 31.54
N GLU A 175 8.27 -23.77 31.99
CA GLU A 175 7.61 -25.08 31.86
C GLU A 175 6.31 -25.14 32.67
N THR A 176 6.28 -24.48 33.83
CA THR A 176 5.08 -24.41 34.68
C THR A 176 3.99 -23.55 34.04
N PHE A 177 4.35 -22.38 33.49
CA PHE A 177 3.40 -21.52 32.81
C PHE A 177 2.78 -22.16 31.56
N MET A 178 3.57 -22.91 30.77
CA MET A 178 3.04 -23.66 29.62
C MET A 178 2.02 -24.75 30.03
N LYS A 179 2.12 -25.31 31.24
CA LYS A 179 1.18 -26.32 31.75
C LYS A 179 -0.17 -25.73 32.16
N GLU A 180 -0.28 -24.40 32.30
CA GLU A 180 -1.56 -23.75 32.67
C GLU A 180 -2.61 -23.79 31.55
N GLN A 181 -2.21 -24.10 30.31
CA GLN A 181 -3.09 -24.16 29.13
C GLN A 181 -3.93 -22.89 28.90
N ASN A 182 -3.46 -21.74 29.37
CA ASN A 182 -4.02 -20.44 29.03
C ASN A 182 -3.30 -19.90 27.78
N ASP A 183 -4.06 -19.47 26.78
CA ASP A 183 -3.52 -19.09 25.47
C ASP A 183 -2.60 -17.85 25.54
N GLU A 184 -3.01 -16.80 26.26
CA GLU A 184 -2.20 -15.58 26.41
C GLU A 184 -0.92 -15.83 27.21
N ILE A 185 -1.00 -16.64 28.28
CA ILE A 185 0.17 -17.06 29.06
C ILE A 185 1.11 -17.91 28.21
N SER A 186 0.58 -18.83 27.40
CA SER A 186 1.36 -19.66 26.48
C SER A 186 2.05 -18.80 25.42
N PHE A 187 1.35 -17.83 24.85
CA PHE A 187 1.92 -16.87 23.89
C PHE A 187 3.08 -16.07 24.50
N SER A 188 2.88 -15.47 25.68
CA SER A 188 3.91 -14.70 26.36
C SER A 188 5.09 -15.57 26.77
N THR A 189 4.86 -16.82 27.18
CA THR A 189 5.92 -17.77 27.52
C THR A 189 6.76 -18.14 26.28
N LEU A 190 6.12 -18.49 25.16
CA LEU A 190 6.81 -18.79 23.90
C LEU A 190 7.58 -17.57 23.36
N THR A 191 7.02 -16.37 23.50
CA THR A 191 7.69 -15.11 23.16
C THR A 191 8.92 -14.89 24.03
N SER A 192 8.82 -15.17 25.33
CA SER A 192 9.94 -15.08 26.29
C SER A 192 11.07 -16.03 25.92
N LEU A 193 10.76 -17.28 25.54
CA LEU A 193 11.74 -18.26 25.06
C LEU A 193 12.44 -17.77 23.79
N ALA A 194 11.70 -17.17 22.86
CA ALA A 194 12.27 -16.60 21.64
C ALA A 194 13.21 -15.41 21.92
N ILE A 195 12.84 -14.53 22.87
CA ILE A 195 13.67 -13.40 23.31
C ILE A 195 14.95 -13.90 23.97
N LEU A 196 14.84 -14.83 24.93
CA LEU A 196 15.98 -15.42 25.61
C LEU A 196 16.95 -16.08 24.61
N ALA A 197 16.43 -16.86 23.65
CA ALA A 197 17.25 -17.49 22.61
C ALA A 197 17.98 -16.47 21.71
N ASP A 198 17.35 -15.33 21.39
CA ASP A 198 17.96 -14.24 20.63
C ASP A 198 19.09 -13.56 21.41
N ILE A 199 18.90 -13.32 22.71
CA ILE A 199 19.91 -12.73 23.61
C ILE A 199 21.13 -13.65 23.68
N LEU A 200 20.92 -14.95 23.94
CA LEU A 200 21.99 -15.93 24.03
C LEU A 200 22.75 -16.07 22.70
N SER A 201 22.04 -16.05 21.57
CA SER A 201 22.66 -16.15 20.24
C SER A 201 23.54 -14.95 19.92
N LYS A 202 23.09 -13.72 20.21
CA LYS A 202 23.87 -12.50 20.00
C LYS A 202 25.14 -12.47 20.83
N GLN A 203 25.05 -12.83 22.11
CA GLN A 203 26.22 -12.90 22.99
C GLN A 203 27.25 -13.91 22.48
N ALA A 204 26.78 -15.06 21.99
CA ALA A 204 27.65 -16.08 21.39
C ALA A 204 28.28 -15.64 20.06
N GLU A 205 27.65 -14.73 19.31
CA GLU A 205 28.21 -14.13 18.10
C GLU A 205 29.26 -13.05 18.44
N GLU A 206 28.99 -12.20 19.42
CA GLU A 206 29.89 -11.13 19.90
C GLU A 206 31.15 -11.68 20.56
N SER A 207 31.09 -12.86 21.19
CA SER A 207 32.22 -13.50 21.85
C SER A 207 33.20 -14.24 20.91
N ARG A 208 32.90 -14.34 19.61
CA ARG A 208 33.75 -15.07 18.63
C ARG A 208 34.73 -14.15 17.93
N ALA A 209 35.98 -14.58 17.79
CA ALA A 209 36.99 -13.86 17.00
C ALA A 209 36.62 -13.88 15.51
N GLU A 210 36.92 -12.82 14.75
CA GLU A 210 36.60 -12.70 13.30
C GLU A 210 37.16 -13.87 12.46
N SER A 211 38.25 -14.50 12.91
CA SER A 211 38.86 -15.68 12.27
C SER A 211 38.16 -17.01 12.55
N GLU A 212 37.25 -17.06 13.53
CA GLU A 212 36.50 -18.25 13.97
C GLU A 212 35.05 -18.22 13.48
N ILE A 213 34.83 -17.81 12.24
CA ILE A 213 33.52 -17.98 11.62
C ILE A 213 33.55 -19.27 10.81
N PRO A 214 32.92 -20.35 11.33
CA PRO A 214 32.24 -21.25 10.42
C PRO A 214 30.83 -21.59 10.90
N TYR A 215 29.89 -21.64 9.96
CA TYR A 215 28.57 -22.23 10.11
C TYR A 215 28.58 -23.76 10.36
N THR A 216 29.72 -24.33 10.79
CA THR A 216 29.77 -25.67 11.36
C THR A 216 29.44 -25.59 12.84
N TYR A 217 28.24 -26.06 13.18
CA TYR A 217 27.73 -26.25 14.53
C TYR A 217 28.76 -27.03 15.38
N ALA A 218 29.32 -26.37 16.41
CA ALA A 218 30.14 -26.99 17.45
C ALA A 218 29.29 -27.08 18.72
N PRO A 219 28.70 -28.25 19.04
CA PRO A 219 27.80 -28.41 20.19
C PRO A 219 28.48 -28.09 21.53
N GLU A 220 29.81 -28.24 21.59
CA GLU A 220 30.62 -28.07 22.81
C GLU A 220 30.79 -26.59 23.24
N LEU A 221 30.48 -25.64 22.34
CA LEU A 221 30.55 -24.19 22.60
C LEU A 221 29.16 -23.56 22.79
N GLU A 222 28.10 -24.39 22.86
CA GLU A 222 26.72 -23.92 22.93
C GLU A 222 26.26 -23.74 24.39
N ASP A 223 25.62 -22.61 24.69
CA ASP A 223 25.09 -22.32 26.02
C ASP A 223 24.04 -23.39 26.40
N ARG A 224 24.20 -24.00 27.57
CA ARG A 224 23.29 -25.02 28.11
C ARG A 224 21.83 -24.57 28.10
N LEU A 225 21.57 -23.28 28.32
CA LEU A 225 20.22 -22.72 28.29
C LEU A 225 19.56 -22.84 26.92
N VAL A 226 20.31 -22.73 25.82
CA VAL A 226 19.76 -22.93 24.47
C VAL A 226 19.29 -24.37 24.29
N VAL A 227 20.03 -25.34 24.85
CA VAL A 227 19.64 -26.75 24.83
C VAL A 227 18.37 -26.97 25.64
N ASP A 228 18.27 -26.38 26.83
CA ASP A 228 17.09 -26.48 27.70
C ASP A 228 15.84 -25.87 27.03
N ILE A 229 15.98 -24.73 26.34
CA ILE A 229 14.90 -24.14 25.52
C ILE A 229 14.45 -25.11 24.42
N ARG A 230 15.40 -25.73 23.70
CA ARG A 230 15.06 -26.71 22.65
C ARG A 230 14.33 -27.92 23.23
N VAL A 231 14.73 -28.42 24.40
CA VAL A 231 14.05 -29.53 25.08
C VAL A 231 12.61 -29.15 25.44
N LEU A 232 12.40 -27.96 26.01
CA LEU A 232 11.06 -27.48 26.36
C LEU A 232 10.15 -27.31 25.13
N LEU A 233 10.68 -26.72 24.04
CA LEU A 233 9.95 -26.62 22.77
C LEU A 233 9.66 -28.00 22.18
N GLY A 234 10.61 -28.93 22.30
CA GLY A 234 10.46 -30.34 21.92
C GLY A 234 9.30 -31.02 22.66
N LYS A 235 9.16 -30.81 23.97
CA LYS A 235 8.01 -31.32 24.75
C LYS A 235 6.67 -30.72 24.30
N THR A 236 6.69 -29.46 23.86
CA THR A 236 5.51 -28.69 23.44
C THR A 236 5.03 -29.06 22.02
N THR A 237 5.84 -29.77 21.24
CA THR A 237 5.46 -30.21 19.88
C THR A 237 4.14 -30.99 19.81
N ALA A 238 3.86 -31.82 20.82
CA ALA A 238 2.66 -32.65 20.88
C ALA A 238 1.36 -31.84 20.97
N SER A 239 1.41 -30.61 21.49
CA SER A 239 0.25 -29.73 21.60
C SER A 239 0.14 -28.72 20.46
N PHE A 240 1.05 -28.73 19.47
CA PHE A 240 1.08 -27.71 18.41
C PHE A 240 -0.27 -27.52 17.71
N ASP A 241 -0.99 -28.61 17.42
CA ASP A 241 -2.26 -28.53 16.68
C ASP A 241 -3.36 -27.85 17.48
N SER A 242 -3.36 -28.03 18.80
CA SER A 242 -4.33 -27.43 19.72
C SER A 242 -4.01 -25.97 20.08
N LEU A 243 -2.83 -25.46 19.73
CA LEU A 243 -2.48 -24.06 19.96
C LEU A 243 -3.30 -23.12 19.07
N SER A 244 -3.58 -21.92 19.58
CA SER A 244 -4.13 -20.82 18.75
C SER A 244 -3.16 -20.41 17.65
N LYS A 245 -3.64 -19.68 16.64
CA LYS A 245 -2.80 -19.17 15.54
C LYS A 245 -1.64 -18.31 16.07
N LYS A 246 -1.94 -17.44 17.04
CA LYS A 246 -0.96 -16.56 17.71
C LYS A 246 0.12 -17.39 18.42
N CYS A 247 -0.27 -18.42 19.17
CA CYS A 247 0.65 -19.35 19.83
C CYS A 247 1.47 -20.19 18.84
N LYS A 248 0.88 -20.67 17.74
CA LYS A 248 1.60 -21.39 16.67
C LYS A 248 2.71 -20.54 16.07
N VAL A 249 2.43 -19.27 15.79
CA VAL A 249 3.42 -18.32 15.25
C VAL A 249 4.54 -18.05 16.27
N ALA A 250 4.20 -17.79 17.55
CA ALA A 250 5.20 -17.60 18.61
C ALA A 250 6.08 -18.84 18.82
N PHE A 251 5.49 -20.04 18.75
CA PHE A 251 6.21 -21.31 18.83
C PHE A 251 7.22 -21.49 17.69
N ILE A 252 6.80 -21.25 16.45
CA ILE A 252 7.70 -21.31 15.29
C ILE A 252 8.81 -20.25 15.42
N ASN A 253 8.49 -19.04 15.90
CA ASN A 253 9.48 -17.99 16.14
C ASN A 253 10.54 -18.41 17.16
N ALA A 254 10.12 -19.01 18.28
CA ALA A 254 11.01 -19.53 19.31
C ALA A 254 11.94 -20.62 18.74
N MET A 255 11.39 -21.53 17.94
CA MET A 255 12.19 -22.56 17.25
C MET A 255 13.21 -21.98 16.28
N ILE A 256 12.86 -20.95 15.50
CA ILE A 256 13.79 -20.27 14.60
C ILE A 256 14.90 -19.60 15.41
N CYS A 257 14.56 -18.86 16.47
CA CYS A 257 15.53 -18.12 17.29
C CYS A 257 16.51 -19.04 18.01
N CYS A 258 16.10 -20.23 18.42
CA CYS A 258 17.00 -21.22 19.04
C CYS A 258 17.59 -22.22 18.03
N ASN A 259 17.39 -22.04 16.72
CA ASN A 259 17.87 -22.94 15.67
C ASN A 259 17.46 -24.41 15.90
N HIS A 260 16.20 -24.66 16.27
CA HIS A 260 15.66 -25.99 16.52
C HIS A 260 15.53 -26.79 15.21
N ARG A 261 16.05 -28.03 15.17
CA ARG A 261 16.08 -28.86 13.94
C ARG A 261 14.70 -29.12 13.28
N GLU A 262 13.63 -29.08 14.07
CA GLU A 262 12.26 -29.38 13.60
C GLU A 262 11.46 -28.14 13.19
N PHE A 263 12.05 -26.94 13.23
CA PHE A 263 11.31 -25.70 12.91
C PHE A 263 10.63 -25.75 11.53
N ILE A 264 11.29 -26.38 10.54
CA ILE A 264 10.76 -26.54 9.18
C ILE A 264 9.47 -27.38 9.19
N ILE A 265 9.38 -28.42 10.02
CA ILE A 265 8.21 -29.31 10.09
C ILE A 265 6.97 -28.50 10.49
N TYR A 266 7.08 -27.72 11.58
CA TYR A 266 5.96 -26.92 12.09
C TYR A 266 5.65 -25.69 11.24
N THR A 267 6.69 -25.09 10.64
CA THR A 267 6.53 -24.04 9.63
C THR A 267 5.71 -24.57 8.46
N MET A 268 6.05 -25.75 7.93
CA MET A 268 5.31 -26.35 6.81
C MET A 268 3.90 -26.77 7.20
N LYS A 269 3.73 -27.33 8.40
CA LYS A 269 2.41 -27.69 8.92
C LYS A 269 1.47 -26.49 8.96
N ALA A 270 1.98 -25.31 9.31
CA ALA A 270 1.21 -24.07 9.29
C ALA A 270 0.97 -23.55 7.85
N LEU A 271 2.00 -23.57 7.00
CA LEU A 271 1.92 -23.11 5.59
C LEU A 271 1.04 -23.99 4.69
N THR A 272 0.64 -25.17 5.14
CA THR A 272 -0.26 -26.09 4.40
C THR A 272 -1.52 -26.43 5.18
N SER A 273 -1.93 -25.57 6.13
CA SER A 273 -3.04 -25.83 7.06
C SER A 273 -4.43 -25.50 6.53
N GLU A 274 -4.53 -24.99 5.29
CA GLU A 274 -5.76 -24.40 4.70
C GLU A 274 -6.29 -23.16 5.46
N ASP A 275 -5.62 -22.73 6.53
CA ASP A 275 -5.91 -21.51 7.29
C ASP A 275 -5.11 -20.34 6.69
N GLU A 276 -5.76 -19.58 5.80
CA GLU A 276 -5.12 -18.49 5.05
C GLU A 276 -4.50 -17.42 5.96
N GLU A 277 -5.10 -17.14 7.11
CA GLU A 277 -4.59 -16.19 8.08
C GLU A 277 -3.30 -16.71 8.74
N LEU A 278 -3.29 -17.98 9.13
CA LEU A 278 -2.09 -18.60 9.72
C LEU A 278 -0.94 -18.66 8.68
N GLU A 279 -1.24 -18.99 7.43
CA GLU A 279 -0.25 -18.97 6.34
C GLU A 279 0.40 -17.59 6.20
N ASP A 280 -0.41 -16.54 6.14
CA ASP A 280 0.07 -15.15 6.02
C ASP A 280 0.93 -14.73 7.22
N LEU A 281 0.49 -15.06 8.44
CA LEU A 281 1.25 -14.76 9.65
C LEU A 281 2.61 -15.47 9.65
N VAL A 282 2.68 -16.72 9.18
CA VAL A 282 3.94 -17.48 9.11
C VAL A 282 4.85 -16.97 7.99
N LEU A 283 4.32 -16.50 6.87
CA LEU A 283 5.13 -15.87 5.81
C LEU A 283 5.80 -14.56 6.31
N HIS A 284 5.05 -13.71 7.01
CA HIS A 284 5.61 -12.52 7.67
C HIS A 284 6.62 -12.89 8.77
N LEU A 285 6.38 -14.02 9.46
CA LEU A 285 7.32 -14.56 10.44
C LEU A 285 8.68 -14.89 9.83
N LEU A 286 8.66 -15.60 8.71
CA LEU A 286 9.86 -15.96 7.96
C LEU A 286 10.57 -14.73 7.39
N LEU A 287 9.83 -13.76 6.84
CA LEU A 287 10.40 -12.52 6.34
C LEU A 287 11.15 -11.73 7.43
N SER A 288 10.59 -11.69 8.64
CA SER A 288 11.17 -10.98 9.78
C SER A 288 12.41 -11.66 10.35
N ASN A 289 12.49 -12.99 10.27
CA ASN A 289 13.60 -13.79 10.82
C ASN A 289 14.55 -14.33 9.75
N VAL A 290 14.49 -13.85 8.51
CA VAL A 290 15.26 -14.42 7.38
C VAL A 290 16.77 -14.49 7.65
N ASN A 291 17.32 -13.48 8.34
CA ASN A 291 18.74 -13.38 8.66
C ASN A 291 19.21 -14.44 9.67
N LYS A 292 18.27 -15.12 10.35
CA LYS A 292 18.56 -16.16 11.35
C LYS A 292 18.56 -17.57 10.76
N LEU A 293 18.16 -17.73 9.49
CA LEU A 293 18.06 -19.02 8.83
C LEU A 293 19.45 -19.56 8.47
N ARG A 294 19.88 -20.65 9.10
CA ARG A 294 21.21 -21.27 8.87
C ARG A 294 21.25 -22.25 7.69
N ASP A 295 20.21 -23.07 7.51
CA ASP A 295 20.07 -24.01 6.37
C ASP A 295 18.70 -23.83 5.69
N PRO A 296 18.58 -22.88 4.75
CA PRO A 296 17.30 -22.56 4.13
C PRO A 296 16.93 -23.50 2.97
N ASP A 297 17.79 -24.42 2.51
CA ASP A 297 17.59 -25.18 1.25
C ASP A 297 16.22 -25.87 1.22
N LYS A 298 15.89 -26.62 2.27
CA LYS A 298 14.59 -27.31 2.39
C LYS A 298 13.42 -26.33 2.48
N LEU A 299 13.58 -25.24 3.23
CA LEU A 299 12.54 -24.22 3.37
C LEU A 299 12.26 -23.55 2.01
N PHE A 300 13.31 -23.15 1.29
CA PHE A 300 13.19 -22.48 -0.01
C PHE A 300 12.53 -23.37 -1.05
N ARG A 301 12.90 -24.66 -1.12
CA ARG A 301 12.20 -25.64 -1.97
C ARG A 301 10.69 -25.66 -1.71
N ASN A 302 10.30 -25.68 -0.45
CA ASN A 302 8.90 -25.69 -0.08
C ASN A 302 8.19 -24.37 -0.39
N LEU A 303 8.83 -23.22 -0.11
CA LEU A 303 8.29 -21.89 -0.44
C LEU A 303 8.07 -21.71 -1.95
N LEU A 304 8.92 -22.30 -2.79
CA LEU A 304 8.72 -22.30 -4.25
C LEU A 304 7.54 -23.19 -4.68
N ALA A 305 7.28 -24.28 -3.95
CA ALA A 305 6.19 -25.20 -4.22
C ALA A 305 4.82 -24.73 -3.69
N LEU A 306 4.77 -23.74 -2.80
CA LEU A 306 3.49 -23.23 -2.27
C LEU A 306 2.58 -22.70 -3.39
N PRO A 307 1.26 -22.98 -3.35
CA PRO A 307 0.29 -22.42 -4.29
C PRO A 307 0.30 -20.88 -4.33
N ALA A 308 0.32 -20.25 -3.14
CA ALA A 308 0.23 -18.81 -2.92
C ALA A 308 -0.85 -18.15 -3.79
N ASP A 309 -2.09 -18.31 -3.34
CA ASP A 309 -3.29 -17.97 -4.12
C ASP A 309 -3.44 -16.46 -4.34
N THR A 310 -2.78 -15.63 -3.53
CA THR A 310 -2.82 -14.17 -3.63
C THR A 310 -1.48 -13.58 -4.10
N GLU A 311 -1.54 -12.44 -4.79
CA GLU A 311 -0.36 -11.65 -5.16
C GLU A 311 0.43 -11.23 -3.90
N ARG A 312 -0.28 -10.93 -2.81
CA ARG A 312 0.28 -10.59 -1.50
C ARG A 312 1.22 -11.68 -0.97
N LYS A 313 0.76 -12.94 -0.96
CA LYS A 313 1.56 -14.13 -0.55
C LYS A 313 2.77 -14.30 -1.46
N ASN A 314 2.58 -14.23 -2.78
CA ASN A 314 3.68 -14.31 -3.75
C ASN A 314 4.74 -13.24 -3.50
N SER A 315 4.33 -11.98 -3.30
CA SER A 315 5.22 -10.86 -3.01
C SER A 315 6.04 -11.09 -1.74
N ILE A 316 5.43 -11.59 -0.65
CA ILE A 316 6.17 -11.88 0.60
C ILE A 316 7.20 -12.98 0.38
N ILE A 317 6.83 -14.06 -0.33
CA ILE A 317 7.77 -15.13 -0.66
C ILE A 317 8.95 -14.57 -1.46
N VAL A 318 8.72 -13.80 -2.52
CA VAL A 318 9.81 -13.17 -3.29
C VAL A 318 10.70 -12.28 -2.40
N SER A 319 10.11 -11.50 -1.48
CA SER A 319 10.85 -10.66 -0.54
C SER A 319 11.69 -11.48 0.46
N ILE A 320 11.27 -12.68 0.86
CA ILE A 320 12.07 -13.60 1.68
C ILE A 320 13.36 -13.97 0.94
N PHE A 321 13.27 -14.36 -0.34
CA PHE A 321 14.44 -14.70 -1.15
C PHE A 321 15.34 -13.47 -1.36
N GLU A 322 14.76 -12.34 -1.77
CA GLU A 322 15.51 -11.09 -2.00
C GLU A 322 16.27 -10.66 -0.74
N ARG A 323 15.61 -10.63 0.41
CA ARG A 323 16.22 -10.25 1.68
C ARG A 323 17.33 -11.21 2.09
N TYR A 324 17.08 -12.52 2.02
CA TYR A 324 18.08 -13.53 2.38
C TYR A 324 19.36 -13.37 1.57
N PHE A 325 19.27 -13.38 0.24
CA PHE A 325 20.45 -13.27 -0.63
C PHE A 325 21.13 -11.90 -0.56
N SER A 326 20.39 -10.82 -0.28
CA SER A 326 20.97 -9.48 -0.09
C SER A 326 21.74 -9.33 1.24
N SER A 327 21.36 -10.11 2.26
CA SER A 327 22.00 -10.11 3.58
C SER A 327 23.18 -11.08 3.70
N LEU A 328 23.38 -11.93 2.69
CA LEU A 328 24.36 -13.00 2.69
C LEU A 328 25.79 -12.41 2.63
N LYS A 329 26.60 -12.65 3.67
CA LYS A 329 28.01 -12.23 3.68
C LYS A 329 28.80 -12.96 2.59
N GLU A 330 29.75 -12.27 1.95
CA GLU A 330 30.62 -12.88 0.94
C GLU A 330 31.60 -13.87 1.60
N SER A 331 31.42 -15.15 1.34
CA SER A 331 32.34 -16.22 1.75
C SER A 331 32.34 -17.33 0.71
N ARG A 332 33.42 -18.12 0.62
CA ARG A 332 33.51 -19.25 -0.33
C ARG A 332 32.35 -20.24 -0.15
N HIS A 333 31.97 -20.53 1.10
CA HIS A 333 30.86 -21.43 1.41
C HIS A 333 29.52 -20.84 0.94
N ASN A 334 29.28 -19.55 1.21
CA ASN A 334 28.05 -18.86 0.83
C ASN A 334 27.92 -18.74 -0.70
N MET A 335 29.02 -18.55 -1.42
CA MET A 335 29.03 -18.59 -2.89
C MET A 335 28.64 -19.97 -3.42
N LEU A 336 29.22 -21.05 -2.88
CA LEU A 336 28.86 -22.42 -3.30
C LEU A 336 27.39 -22.76 -3.01
N MET A 337 26.88 -22.35 -1.85
CA MET A 337 25.46 -22.53 -1.51
C MET A 337 24.55 -21.74 -2.46
N ARG A 338 24.91 -20.49 -2.76
CA ARG A 338 24.21 -19.66 -3.73
C ARG A 338 24.15 -20.33 -5.10
N ASP A 339 25.28 -20.81 -5.61
CA ASP A 339 25.35 -21.46 -6.92
C ASP A 339 24.52 -22.77 -6.94
N LYS A 340 24.54 -23.55 -5.87
CA LYS A 340 23.69 -24.75 -5.71
C LYS A 340 22.20 -24.39 -5.78
N LEU A 341 21.77 -23.35 -5.05
CA LEU A 341 20.37 -22.92 -5.02
C LEU A 341 19.94 -22.31 -6.36
N TYR A 342 20.81 -21.53 -7.01
CA TYR A 342 20.54 -20.94 -8.32
C TYR A 342 20.34 -22.03 -9.38
N ASN A 343 21.20 -23.04 -9.41
CA ASN A 343 21.03 -24.20 -10.28
C ASN A 343 19.70 -24.92 -10.01
N TYR A 344 19.34 -25.09 -8.73
CA TYR A 344 18.05 -25.67 -8.37
C TYR A 344 16.87 -24.83 -8.89
N PHE A 345 16.96 -23.50 -8.81
CA PHE A 345 15.91 -22.61 -9.31
C PHE A 345 15.73 -22.76 -10.82
N VAL A 346 16.81 -22.80 -11.58
CA VAL A 346 16.78 -22.99 -13.04
C VAL A 346 16.10 -24.31 -13.41
N VAL A 347 16.53 -25.42 -12.79
CA VAL A 347 15.96 -26.76 -13.04
C VAL A 347 14.48 -26.82 -12.64
N THR A 348 14.10 -26.17 -11.54
CA THR A 348 12.72 -26.16 -11.05
C THR A 348 11.80 -25.38 -11.97
N LEU A 349 12.24 -24.24 -12.52
CA LEU A 349 11.49 -23.48 -13.52
C LEU A 349 11.17 -24.33 -14.76
N ASP A 350 12.18 -25.01 -15.31
CA ASP A 350 12.00 -25.89 -16.46
C ASP A 350 11.01 -27.02 -16.16
N SER A 351 11.14 -27.66 -15.00
CA SER A 351 10.24 -28.72 -14.54
C SER A 351 8.79 -28.25 -14.43
N TYR A 352 8.56 -27.11 -13.76
CA TYR A 352 7.22 -26.54 -13.60
C TYR A 352 6.59 -26.17 -14.95
N PHE A 353 7.35 -25.53 -15.84
CA PHE A 353 6.83 -25.19 -17.17
C PHE A 353 6.53 -26.43 -18.02
N GLU A 354 7.38 -27.46 -17.98
CA GLU A 354 7.14 -28.70 -18.72
C GLU A 354 5.86 -29.42 -18.26
N THR A 355 5.60 -29.44 -16.95
CA THR A 355 4.32 -29.93 -16.40
C THR A 355 3.15 -29.07 -16.86
N TYR A 356 3.26 -27.74 -16.76
CA TYR A 356 2.21 -26.81 -17.16
C TYR A 356 1.84 -26.97 -18.64
N ARG A 357 2.87 -27.08 -19.49
CA ARG A 357 2.75 -27.29 -20.92
C ARG A 357 1.99 -28.58 -21.23
N LYS A 358 2.41 -29.70 -20.63
CA LYS A 358 1.84 -31.02 -20.90
C LYS A 358 0.39 -31.14 -20.45
N GLU A 359 0.09 -30.64 -19.25
CA GLU A 359 -1.20 -30.85 -18.60
C GLU A 359 -2.26 -29.81 -19.00
N PHE A 360 -1.88 -28.54 -19.18
CA PHE A 360 -2.84 -27.44 -19.32
C PHE A 360 -2.80 -26.77 -20.71
N MET A 361 -1.62 -26.49 -21.26
CA MET A 361 -1.55 -25.79 -22.55
C MET A 361 -1.99 -26.67 -23.74
N ILE A 362 -1.73 -27.98 -23.69
CA ILE A 362 -2.19 -28.92 -24.72
C ILE A 362 -3.70 -29.17 -24.63
N THR A 363 -4.28 -29.13 -23.43
CA THR A 363 -5.69 -29.44 -23.18
C THR A 363 -6.65 -28.27 -23.42
N GLU A 364 -6.15 -27.02 -23.42
CA GLU A 364 -6.90 -25.79 -23.74
C GLU A 364 -7.58 -25.77 -25.11
N VAL A 365 -7.14 -26.61 -26.06
CA VAL A 365 -7.79 -26.75 -27.37
C VAL A 365 -9.26 -27.15 -27.23
N ARG A 366 -9.62 -27.90 -26.18
CA ARG A 366 -11.01 -28.31 -25.89
C ARG A 366 -11.88 -27.17 -25.35
N GLU A 367 -11.29 -26.13 -24.76
CA GLU A 367 -12.06 -25.02 -24.16
C GLU A 367 -12.48 -23.95 -25.18
N LYS A 368 -11.88 -23.94 -26.38
CA LYS A 368 -12.27 -23.04 -27.48
C LYS A 368 -13.69 -23.27 -27.98
N GLU A 369 -14.29 -24.42 -27.68
CA GLU A 369 -15.66 -24.78 -28.04
C GLU A 369 -16.71 -24.07 -27.15
N TYR A 370 -16.30 -23.46 -26.03
CA TYR A 370 -17.23 -22.73 -25.16
C TYR A 370 -17.54 -21.31 -25.67
N PRO A 371 -18.77 -20.80 -25.42
CA PRO A 371 -19.11 -19.40 -25.66
C PRO A 371 -18.15 -18.44 -24.96
N GLU A 372 -17.89 -17.29 -25.57
CA GLU A 372 -16.97 -16.28 -25.01
C GLU A 372 -17.36 -15.81 -23.60
N SER A 373 -18.65 -15.54 -23.37
CA SER A 373 -19.19 -15.20 -22.04
C SER A 373 -18.86 -16.28 -21.01
N PHE A 374 -19.00 -17.55 -21.35
CA PHE A 374 -18.68 -18.65 -20.45
C PHE A 374 -17.18 -18.82 -20.22
N ARG A 375 -16.34 -18.55 -21.23
CA ARG A 375 -14.87 -18.52 -21.07
C ARG A 375 -14.45 -17.41 -20.10
N LYS A 376 -15.07 -16.23 -20.18
CA LYS A 376 -14.86 -15.13 -19.23
C LYS A 376 -15.25 -15.54 -17.79
N ILE A 377 -16.42 -16.17 -17.60
CA ILE A 377 -16.85 -16.69 -16.28
C ILE A 377 -15.85 -17.70 -15.73
N ARG A 378 -15.44 -18.69 -16.54
CA ARG A 378 -14.46 -19.71 -16.14
C ARG A 378 -13.15 -19.10 -15.69
N ARG A 379 -12.63 -18.12 -16.46
CA ARG A 379 -11.43 -17.38 -16.11
C ARG A 379 -11.63 -16.66 -14.78
N PHE A 380 -12.72 -15.92 -14.60
CA PHE A 380 -13.00 -15.23 -13.34
C PHE A 380 -13.06 -16.19 -12.13
N VAL A 381 -13.74 -17.34 -12.25
CA VAL A 381 -13.82 -18.35 -11.18
C VAL A 381 -12.44 -18.93 -10.85
N LEU A 382 -11.63 -19.23 -11.88
CA LEU A 382 -10.28 -19.75 -11.69
C LEU A 382 -9.36 -18.71 -11.04
N GLU A 383 -9.43 -17.46 -11.49
CA GLU A 383 -8.50 -16.39 -11.11
C GLU A 383 -8.84 -15.68 -9.79
N ARG A 384 -10.14 -15.59 -9.44
CA ARG A 384 -10.59 -14.80 -8.29
C ARG A 384 -11.14 -15.61 -7.14
N LEU A 385 -11.64 -16.82 -7.39
CA LEU A 385 -12.33 -17.63 -6.38
C LEU A 385 -11.47 -18.84 -5.98
N ASN A 386 -11.73 -19.38 -4.80
CA ASN A 386 -11.06 -20.59 -4.30
C ASN A 386 -11.90 -21.87 -4.57
N PRO A 387 -11.31 -23.07 -4.37
CA PRO A 387 -12.01 -24.33 -4.60
C PRO A 387 -13.31 -24.49 -3.80
N ASP A 388 -13.41 -23.92 -2.61
CA ASP A 388 -14.59 -24.05 -1.76
C ASP A 388 -15.76 -23.21 -2.26
N ILE A 389 -15.51 -21.98 -2.70
CA ILE A 389 -16.51 -21.15 -3.38
C ILE A 389 -16.96 -21.84 -4.68
N LYS A 390 -16.04 -22.45 -5.45
CA LYS A 390 -16.41 -23.24 -6.63
C LYS A 390 -17.38 -24.37 -6.26
N LYS A 391 -17.12 -25.14 -5.19
CA LYS A 391 -18.04 -26.21 -4.74
C LYS A 391 -19.45 -25.67 -4.45
N GLN A 392 -19.54 -24.48 -3.85
CA GLN A 392 -20.82 -23.85 -3.55
C GLN A 392 -21.53 -23.27 -4.77
N LEU A 393 -20.78 -22.73 -5.74
CA LEU A 393 -21.32 -22.35 -7.05
C LEU A 393 -21.94 -23.58 -7.74
N LEU A 394 -21.23 -24.72 -7.73
CA LEU A 394 -21.74 -25.97 -8.29
C LEU A 394 -22.99 -26.47 -7.55
N TYR A 395 -23.01 -26.38 -6.22
CA TYR A 395 -24.18 -26.72 -5.41
C TYR A 395 -25.38 -25.85 -5.79
N THR A 396 -25.19 -24.53 -5.89
CA THR A 396 -26.26 -23.57 -6.24
C THR A 396 -26.81 -23.83 -7.64
N LEU A 397 -25.93 -24.07 -8.63
CA LEU A 397 -26.35 -24.40 -9.99
C LEU A 397 -27.16 -25.70 -10.05
N ARG A 398 -26.76 -26.74 -9.30
CA ARG A 398 -27.45 -28.04 -9.30
C ARG A 398 -28.76 -28.05 -8.53
N ASN A 399 -28.81 -27.37 -7.37
CA ASN A 399 -29.91 -27.50 -6.40
C ASN A 399 -30.91 -26.35 -6.43
N GLY A 400 -30.60 -25.24 -7.11
CA GLY A 400 -31.59 -24.28 -7.58
C GLY A 400 -32.54 -23.70 -6.55
N ASP A 401 -32.01 -23.00 -5.55
CA ASP A 401 -32.79 -22.11 -4.71
C ASP A 401 -32.18 -20.71 -4.74
N ARG A 402 -33.01 -19.67 -4.95
CA ARG A 402 -32.58 -18.26 -4.88
C ARG A 402 -32.08 -17.90 -3.48
N ALA A 403 -32.50 -18.63 -2.46
CA ALA A 403 -31.98 -18.45 -1.10
C ALA A 403 -30.49 -18.83 -0.99
N SER A 404 -29.98 -19.80 -1.78
CA SER A 404 -28.56 -20.18 -1.73
C SER A 404 -27.64 -19.17 -2.41
N LEU A 405 -28.17 -18.37 -3.33
CA LEU A 405 -27.46 -17.28 -4.01
C LEU A 405 -26.96 -16.23 -3.00
N LYS A 406 -27.79 -15.89 -2.01
CA LYS A 406 -27.41 -14.95 -0.94
C LYS A 406 -26.21 -15.46 -0.13
N VAL A 407 -26.23 -16.75 0.23
CA VAL A 407 -25.15 -17.39 0.99
C VAL A 407 -23.84 -17.39 0.18
N VAL A 408 -23.91 -17.74 -1.11
CA VAL A 408 -22.73 -17.70 -1.98
C VAL A 408 -22.20 -16.27 -2.15
N SER A 409 -23.07 -15.28 -2.31
CA SER A 409 -22.68 -13.88 -2.41
C SER A 409 -22.00 -13.36 -1.14
N GLU A 410 -22.50 -13.71 0.05
CA GLU A 410 -21.87 -13.35 1.32
C GLU A 410 -20.47 -13.95 1.46
N GLN A 411 -20.30 -15.22 1.07
CA GLN A 411 -18.99 -15.88 1.11
C GLN A 411 -18.01 -15.33 0.07
N MET A 412 -18.48 -15.10 -1.16
CA MET A 412 -17.66 -14.46 -2.19
C MET A 412 -17.23 -13.06 -1.78
N ALA A 413 -18.11 -12.25 -1.17
CA ALA A 413 -17.77 -10.92 -0.70
C ALA A 413 -16.76 -10.94 0.46
N ARG A 414 -16.79 -11.98 1.30
CA ARG A 414 -15.79 -12.18 2.36
C ARG A 414 -14.42 -12.57 1.79
N TYR A 415 -14.39 -13.40 0.75
CA TYR A 415 -13.15 -13.89 0.13
C TYR A 415 -12.53 -12.91 -0.86
N VAL A 416 -13.37 -12.21 -1.63
CA VAL A 416 -12.99 -11.18 -2.59
C VAL A 416 -13.64 -9.88 -2.16
N PRO A 417 -12.99 -9.08 -1.28
CA PRO A 417 -13.58 -7.85 -0.76
C PRO A 417 -13.78 -6.76 -1.82
N TYR A 418 -12.95 -6.80 -2.88
CA TYR A 418 -12.91 -5.80 -3.93
C TYR A 418 -13.00 -6.39 -5.35
N ILE A 419 -13.84 -5.79 -6.18
CA ILE A 419 -13.98 -6.06 -7.61
C ILE A 419 -13.60 -4.79 -8.38
N SER A 420 -12.64 -4.92 -9.29
CA SER A 420 -12.22 -3.83 -10.17
C SER A 420 -13.29 -3.50 -11.21
N ALA A 421 -13.15 -2.35 -11.87
CA ALA A 421 -14.02 -1.99 -12.98
C ALA A 421 -13.98 -3.03 -14.11
N ASP A 422 -12.80 -3.57 -14.42
CA ASP A 422 -12.61 -4.57 -15.47
C ASP A 422 -13.27 -5.92 -15.15
N ASP A 423 -13.35 -6.27 -13.86
CA ASP A 423 -13.96 -7.52 -13.41
C ASP A 423 -15.46 -7.42 -13.13
N ARG A 424 -16.03 -6.21 -13.17
CA ARG A 424 -17.46 -5.99 -12.93
C ARG A 424 -18.33 -6.72 -13.95
N GLU A 425 -17.95 -6.71 -15.23
CA GLU A 425 -18.65 -7.42 -16.30
C GLU A 425 -18.61 -8.94 -16.05
N HIS A 426 -17.46 -9.47 -15.64
CA HIS A 426 -17.29 -10.89 -15.34
C HIS A 426 -18.16 -11.34 -14.15
N LEU A 427 -18.21 -10.53 -13.10
CA LEU A 427 -19.07 -10.76 -11.96
C LEU A 427 -20.55 -10.74 -12.35
N PHE A 428 -20.96 -9.78 -13.19
CA PHE A 428 -22.32 -9.70 -13.71
C PHE A 428 -22.72 -10.99 -14.43
N MET A 429 -21.89 -11.45 -15.39
CA MET A 429 -22.14 -12.69 -16.12
C MET A 429 -22.23 -13.92 -15.21
N LEU A 430 -21.39 -13.98 -14.16
CA LEU A 430 -21.43 -15.08 -13.20
C LEU A 430 -22.75 -15.08 -12.41
N ILE A 431 -23.19 -13.92 -11.91
CA ILE A 431 -24.45 -13.81 -11.16
C ILE A 431 -25.65 -14.09 -12.06
N GLU A 432 -25.66 -13.57 -13.29
CA GLU A 432 -26.69 -13.85 -14.29
C GLU A 432 -26.84 -15.36 -14.54
N MET A 433 -25.73 -16.08 -14.71
CA MET A 433 -25.72 -17.53 -14.87
C MET A 433 -26.27 -18.27 -13.62
N LEU A 434 -25.98 -17.78 -12.42
CA LEU A 434 -26.54 -18.34 -11.18
C LEU A 434 -28.03 -18.05 -11.03
N TYR A 435 -28.52 -16.94 -11.62
CA TYR A 435 -29.89 -16.47 -11.54
C TYR A 435 -30.84 -17.15 -12.56
N GLU A 436 -30.29 -17.93 -13.50
CA GLU A 436 -31.02 -18.64 -14.56
C GLU A 436 -32.11 -19.60 -14.03
N ARG A 437 -33.35 -19.48 -14.54
CA ARG A 437 -34.46 -20.37 -14.15
C ARG A 437 -34.39 -21.75 -14.79
N ASP A 438 -33.86 -21.87 -16.00
CA ASP A 438 -33.79 -23.14 -16.72
C ASP A 438 -32.82 -24.12 -16.03
N GLN A 439 -33.38 -25.20 -15.50
CA GLN A 439 -32.63 -26.26 -14.84
C GLN A 439 -31.61 -26.92 -15.78
N LYS A 440 -31.94 -27.07 -17.07
CA LYS A 440 -31.05 -27.71 -18.04
C LYS A 440 -29.85 -26.82 -18.37
N SER A 441 -30.06 -25.52 -18.58
CA SER A 441 -28.99 -24.52 -18.71
C SER A 441 -28.08 -24.51 -17.49
N ARG A 442 -28.64 -24.47 -16.27
CA ARG A 442 -27.84 -24.52 -15.03
C ARG A 442 -27.05 -25.81 -14.86
N ALA A 443 -27.64 -26.96 -15.16
CA ALA A 443 -26.95 -28.24 -15.12
C ALA A 443 -25.77 -28.29 -16.10
N ASN A 444 -25.96 -27.80 -17.33
CA ASN A 444 -24.88 -27.69 -18.32
C ASN A 444 -23.75 -26.77 -17.84
N SER A 445 -24.10 -25.61 -17.28
CA SER A 445 -23.13 -24.67 -16.70
C SER A 445 -22.36 -25.30 -15.53
N ALA A 446 -23.03 -26.08 -14.68
CA ALA A 446 -22.38 -26.81 -13.58
C ALA A 446 -21.38 -27.85 -14.09
N THR A 447 -21.76 -28.70 -15.05
CA THR A 447 -20.84 -29.69 -15.66
C THR A 447 -19.63 -29.03 -16.30
N ARG A 448 -19.85 -27.89 -16.97
CA ARG A 448 -18.74 -27.14 -17.55
C ARG A 448 -17.83 -26.59 -16.45
N LEU A 449 -18.35 -25.92 -15.42
CA LEU A 449 -17.52 -25.39 -14.31
C LEU A 449 -16.78 -26.48 -13.52
N GLU A 450 -17.36 -27.67 -13.40
CA GLU A 450 -16.77 -28.79 -12.65
C GLU A 450 -15.38 -29.16 -13.18
N SER A 451 -15.15 -29.06 -14.50
CA SER A 451 -13.86 -29.36 -15.14
C SER A 451 -12.73 -28.35 -14.83
N LEU A 452 -13.00 -27.23 -14.16
CA LEU A 452 -11.96 -26.27 -13.76
C LEU A 452 -10.93 -26.92 -12.83
N ASN A 453 -9.66 -26.87 -13.21
CA ASN A 453 -8.55 -27.37 -12.40
C ASN A 453 -7.72 -26.19 -11.85
N TYR A 454 -7.73 -26.01 -10.53
CA TYR A 454 -6.98 -24.95 -9.85
C TYR A 454 -5.46 -25.15 -9.89
N GLU A 455 -4.99 -26.38 -10.09
CA GLU A 455 -3.54 -26.65 -10.23
C GLU A 455 -2.95 -25.88 -11.43
N LYS A 456 -3.77 -25.56 -12.45
CA LYS A 456 -3.38 -24.66 -13.54
C LYS A 456 -2.92 -23.31 -13.00
N ARG A 457 -3.74 -22.64 -12.18
CA ARG A 457 -3.42 -21.34 -11.57
C ARG A 457 -2.23 -21.47 -10.60
N TYR A 458 -2.20 -22.51 -9.78
CA TYR A 458 -1.13 -22.71 -8.81
C TYR A 458 0.22 -22.91 -9.47
N LEU A 459 0.30 -23.77 -10.51
CA LEU A 459 1.53 -23.99 -11.25
C LEU A 459 1.96 -22.74 -12.03
N ARG A 460 1.01 -21.97 -12.58
CA ARG A 460 1.29 -20.68 -13.21
C ARG A 460 1.87 -19.68 -12.21
N ASN A 461 1.28 -19.54 -11.03
CA ASN A 461 1.80 -18.70 -9.95
C ASN A 461 3.23 -19.09 -9.54
N ARG A 462 3.52 -20.40 -9.45
CA ARG A 462 4.88 -20.89 -9.17
C ARG A 462 5.86 -20.46 -10.27
N ILE A 463 5.49 -20.58 -11.55
CA ILE A 463 6.33 -20.15 -12.69
C ILE A 463 6.58 -18.63 -12.64
N VAL A 464 5.53 -17.83 -12.45
CA VAL A 464 5.64 -16.37 -12.36
C VAL A 464 6.54 -15.96 -11.19
N ARG A 465 6.35 -16.57 -10.01
CA ARG A 465 7.20 -16.36 -8.82
C ARG A 465 8.67 -16.70 -9.11
N MET A 466 8.92 -17.82 -9.78
CA MET A 466 10.26 -18.24 -10.18
C MET A 466 10.92 -17.21 -11.10
N CYS A 467 10.19 -16.72 -12.10
CA CYS A 467 10.67 -15.67 -12.99
C CYS A 467 11.01 -14.37 -12.23
N ASP A 468 10.19 -13.95 -11.26
CA ASP A 468 10.47 -12.76 -10.45
C ASP A 468 11.72 -12.96 -9.55
N ILE A 469 11.85 -14.11 -8.89
CA ILE A 469 13.04 -14.45 -8.08
C ILE A 469 14.31 -14.45 -8.95
N ILE A 470 14.29 -15.14 -10.10
CA ILE A 470 15.41 -15.20 -11.05
C ILE A 470 15.80 -13.80 -11.54
N GLY A 471 14.81 -12.99 -11.91
CA GLY A 471 15.02 -11.64 -12.41
C GLY A 471 15.64 -10.73 -11.34
N ARG A 472 15.11 -10.74 -10.11
CA ARG A 472 15.61 -9.92 -9.00
C ARG A 472 17.00 -10.34 -8.52
N LEU A 473 17.27 -11.63 -8.47
CA LEU A 473 18.57 -12.19 -8.08
C LEU A 473 19.59 -12.21 -9.23
N LYS A 474 19.17 -11.87 -10.46
CA LYS A 474 19.99 -11.84 -11.68
C LYS A 474 20.69 -13.17 -11.99
N ILE A 475 19.93 -14.26 -12.00
CA ILE A 475 20.46 -15.61 -12.27
C ILE A 475 20.58 -15.81 -13.78
N MET A 476 21.79 -15.58 -14.32
CA MET A 476 22.03 -15.56 -15.77
C MET A 476 21.89 -16.94 -16.43
N GLU A 477 22.14 -18.01 -15.68
CA GLU A 477 22.04 -19.40 -16.11
C GLU A 477 20.61 -19.77 -16.55
N ALA A 478 19.60 -19.03 -16.08
CA ALA A 478 18.20 -19.23 -16.44
C ALA A 478 17.85 -18.77 -17.87
N ALA A 479 18.72 -18.01 -18.54
CA ALA A 479 18.39 -17.37 -19.82
C ALA A 479 17.98 -18.37 -20.91
N SER A 480 18.68 -19.49 -21.04
CA SER A 480 18.37 -20.51 -22.06
C SER A 480 16.99 -21.17 -21.84
N PRO A 481 16.68 -21.70 -20.64
CA PRO A 481 15.32 -22.14 -20.30
C PRO A 481 14.25 -21.07 -20.55
N LEU A 482 14.49 -19.83 -20.11
CA LEU A 482 13.53 -18.72 -20.29
C LEU A 482 13.25 -18.43 -21.76
N VAL A 483 14.25 -18.46 -22.65
CA VAL A 483 14.06 -18.28 -24.11
C VAL A 483 13.21 -19.41 -24.69
N LYS A 484 13.46 -20.66 -24.27
CA LYS A 484 12.66 -21.82 -24.68
C LYS A 484 11.19 -21.63 -24.27
N ILE A 485 10.96 -21.20 -23.03
CA ILE A 485 9.62 -20.90 -22.51
C ILE A 485 8.98 -19.78 -23.32
N PHE A 486 9.68 -18.64 -23.47
CA PHE A 486 9.21 -17.46 -24.21
C PHE A 486 8.74 -17.82 -25.62
N ASN A 487 9.55 -18.56 -26.38
CA ASN A 487 9.21 -18.98 -27.74
C ASN A 487 7.99 -19.89 -27.80
N TYR A 488 7.78 -20.71 -26.77
CA TYR A 488 6.59 -21.54 -26.68
C TYR A 488 5.35 -20.70 -26.40
N VAL A 489 5.38 -19.83 -25.39
CA VAL A 489 4.22 -18.99 -25.02
C VAL A 489 3.93 -17.89 -26.04
N LYS A 490 4.92 -17.48 -26.84
CA LYS A 490 4.71 -16.64 -28.03
C LYS A 490 3.81 -17.32 -29.07
N LYS A 491 3.91 -18.66 -29.20
CA LYS A 491 3.08 -19.46 -30.12
C LYS A 491 1.75 -19.88 -29.50
N TYR A 492 1.75 -20.23 -28.21
CA TYR A 492 0.58 -20.66 -27.44
C TYR A 492 0.41 -19.73 -26.24
N ARG A 493 -0.37 -18.67 -26.41
CA ARG A 493 -0.38 -17.52 -25.49
C ARG A 493 -1.02 -17.85 -24.14
N ASP A 494 -0.22 -17.72 -23.09
CA ASP A 494 -0.62 -17.52 -21.70
C ASP A 494 -0.04 -16.16 -21.26
N ASP A 495 -0.89 -15.16 -21.03
CA ASP A 495 -0.45 -13.77 -20.85
C ASP A 495 0.41 -13.56 -19.60
N GLU A 496 0.14 -14.29 -18.52
CA GLU A 496 0.87 -14.14 -17.26
C GLU A 496 2.27 -14.76 -17.35
N ILE A 497 2.38 -15.96 -17.92
CA ILE A 497 3.71 -16.57 -18.16
C ILE A 497 4.49 -15.77 -19.20
N PHE A 498 3.81 -15.30 -20.26
CA PHE A 498 4.44 -14.47 -21.27
C PHE A 498 5.03 -13.18 -20.68
N ASP A 499 4.23 -12.43 -19.91
CA ASP A 499 4.71 -11.19 -19.26
C ASP A 499 5.84 -11.47 -18.28
N ALA A 500 5.70 -12.51 -17.44
CA ALA A 500 6.72 -12.86 -16.45
C ALA A 500 8.07 -13.24 -17.08
N VAL A 501 8.05 -14.03 -18.15
CA VAL A 501 9.28 -14.47 -18.84
C VAL A 501 9.90 -13.33 -19.63
N ALA A 502 9.10 -12.54 -20.34
CA ALA A 502 9.58 -11.37 -21.07
C ALA A 502 10.20 -10.34 -20.12
N TYR A 503 9.53 -10.08 -19.00
CA TYR A 503 10.02 -9.21 -17.94
C TYR A 503 11.33 -9.73 -17.33
N CYS A 504 11.40 -11.03 -17.01
CA CYS A 504 12.58 -11.67 -16.46
C CYS A 504 13.79 -11.60 -17.40
N LEU A 505 13.63 -12.00 -18.67
CA LEU A 505 14.70 -11.92 -19.67
C LEU A 505 15.18 -10.48 -19.91
N SER A 506 14.27 -9.51 -19.83
CA SER A 506 14.61 -8.08 -19.95
C SER A 506 15.41 -7.59 -18.74
N MET A 507 15.06 -8.02 -17.53
CA MET A 507 15.86 -7.73 -16.32
C MET A 507 17.26 -8.35 -16.37
N LEU A 508 17.41 -9.51 -17.01
CA LEU A 508 18.69 -10.18 -17.24
C LEU A 508 19.53 -9.51 -18.37
N ASN A 509 19.02 -8.45 -19.01
CA ASN A 509 19.65 -7.79 -20.17
C ASN A 509 19.96 -8.79 -21.32
N TYR A 510 19.11 -9.80 -21.52
CA TYR A 510 19.41 -10.85 -22.49
C TYR A 510 19.19 -10.37 -23.94
N SER A 511 20.23 -10.46 -24.77
CA SER A 511 20.26 -9.83 -26.10
C SER A 511 19.24 -10.38 -27.10
N TYR A 512 18.84 -11.64 -26.97
CA TYR A 512 17.78 -12.24 -27.80
C TYR A 512 16.47 -11.45 -27.71
N MET A 513 16.10 -11.02 -26.49
CA MET A 513 14.87 -10.25 -26.29
C MET A 513 14.90 -8.88 -26.97
N LEU A 514 16.07 -8.26 -27.13
CA LEU A 514 16.15 -6.97 -27.84
C LEU A 514 15.66 -7.08 -29.29
N GLY A 515 16.04 -8.15 -29.99
CA GLY A 515 15.58 -8.38 -31.36
C GLY A 515 14.07 -8.64 -31.42
N GLU A 516 13.52 -9.39 -30.46
CA GLU A 516 12.08 -9.64 -30.38
C GLU A 516 11.27 -8.36 -30.08
N LEU A 517 11.78 -7.52 -29.18
CA LEU A 517 11.14 -6.24 -28.82
C LEU A 517 11.24 -5.21 -29.95
N GLU A 518 12.34 -5.20 -30.71
CA GLU A 518 12.51 -4.40 -31.91
C GLU A 518 11.47 -4.75 -32.99
N ILE A 519 11.24 -6.04 -33.21
CA ILE A 519 10.18 -6.53 -34.11
C ILE A 519 8.80 -6.16 -33.57
N LEU A 520 8.56 -6.35 -32.27
CA LEU A 520 7.27 -6.02 -31.64
C LEU A 520 6.91 -4.54 -31.78
N LEU A 521 7.89 -3.64 -31.65
CA LEU A 521 7.67 -2.21 -31.85
C LEU A 521 7.46 -1.84 -33.32
N SER A 522 8.23 -2.44 -34.23
CA SER A 522 8.22 -2.06 -35.64
C SER A 522 7.04 -2.63 -36.42
N ALA A 523 6.67 -3.88 -36.14
CA ALA A 523 5.69 -4.65 -36.90
C ALA A 523 4.54 -5.23 -36.05
N GLY A 524 4.56 -5.04 -34.72
CA GLY A 524 3.53 -5.54 -33.83
C GLY A 524 2.28 -4.67 -33.78
N ASP A 525 1.19 -5.29 -33.30
CA ASP A 525 -0.09 -4.64 -33.05
C ASP A 525 0.05 -3.48 -32.06
N GLU A 526 -0.73 -2.42 -32.25
CA GLU A 526 -0.67 -1.23 -31.38
C GLU A 526 -0.91 -1.57 -29.91
N ARG A 527 -1.71 -2.60 -29.64
CA ARG A 527 -2.05 -3.08 -28.29
C ARG A 527 -0.87 -3.70 -27.55
N ASP A 528 0.09 -4.29 -28.27
CA ASP A 528 1.25 -4.95 -27.66
C ASP A 528 2.47 -4.01 -27.53
N ARG A 529 2.48 -2.86 -28.22
CA ARG A 529 3.56 -1.85 -28.15
C ARG A 529 3.83 -1.30 -26.74
N PRO A 530 2.82 -1.01 -25.88
CA PRO A 530 3.06 -0.60 -24.49
C PRO A 530 3.90 -1.61 -23.71
N ASN A 531 3.66 -2.91 -23.91
CA ASN A 531 4.43 -3.98 -23.26
C ASN A 531 5.87 -4.01 -23.80
N GLY A 532 6.05 -3.83 -25.12
CA GLY A 532 7.37 -3.68 -25.72
C GLY A 532 8.20 -2.55 -25.08
N ILE A 533 7.58 -1.38 -24.89
CA ILE A 533 8.21 -0.23 -24.22
C ILE A 533 8.49 -0.54 -22.74
N LYS A 534 7.55 -1.16 -22.02
CA LYS A 534 7.72 -1.62 -20.63
C LYS A 534 8.95 -2.51 -20.50
N TYR A 535 9.09 -3.53 -21.35
CA TYR A 535 10.23 -4.45 -21.29
C TYR A 535 11.55 -3.78 -21.67
N LEU A 536 11.57 -2.95 -22.73
CA LEU A 536 12.77 -2.20 -23.10
C LEU A 536 13.25 -1.29 -21.99
N SER A 537 12.34 -0.74 -21.15
CA SER A 537 12.71 0.11 -20.01
C SER A 537 13.64 -0.57 -19.00
N LEU A 538 13.61 -1.91 -18.92
CA LEU A 538 14.40 -2.71 -17.98
C LEU A 538 15.84 -2.93 -18.46
N PHE A 539 16.11 -2.69 -19.75
CA PHE A 539 17.46 -2.78 -20.26
C PHE A 539 18.33 -1.60 -19.82
N SER A 540 19.64 -1.82 -19.72
CA SER A 540 20.62 -0.76 -19.40
C SER A 540 21.60 -0.47 -20.53
N ASP A 541 21.50 -1.17 -21.66
CA ASP A 541 22.47 -1.12 -22.75
C ASP A 541 22.14 -0.05 -23.81
N GLN A 542 23.14 0.29 -24.64
CA GLN A 542 22.99 1.30 -25.69
C GLN A 542 22.09 0.84 -26.85
N ARG A 543 22.00 -0.47 -27.14
CA ARG A 543 21.19 -0.96 -28.25
C ARG A 543 19.70 -0.74 -27.99
N SER A 544 19.22 -1.00 -26.77
CA SER A 544 17.83 -0.69 -26.41
C SER A 544 17.50 0.81 -26.47
N LEU A 545 18.47 1.70 -26.19
CA LEU A 545 18.30 3.14 -26.43
C LEU A 545 18.08 3.45 -27.91
N ASN A 546 18.87 2.84 -28.79
CA ASN A 546 18.78 3.07 -30.23
C ASN A 546 17.45 2.56 -30.80
N ILE A 547 16.98 1.37 -30.38
CA ILE A 547 15.67 0.84 -30.77
C ILE A 547 14.55 1.82 -30.44
N LEU A 548 14.55 2.36 -29.21
CA LEU A 548 13.57 3.36 -28.78
C LEU A 548 13.69 4.67 -29.58
N LEU A 549 14.92 5.10 -29.89
CA LEU A 549 15.17 6.32 -30.66
C LEU A 549 14.65 6.20 -32.09
N ASP A 550 14.91 5.08 -32.76
CA ASP A 550 14.45 4.86 -34.13
C ASP A 550 12.91 4.76 -34.17
N PHE A 551 12.30 4.13 -33.15
CA PHE A 551 10.84 4.07 -33.02
C PHE A 551 10.16 5.44 -32.92
N ILE A 552 10.74 6.38 -32.15
CA ILE A 552 10.16 7.74 -32.00
C ILE A 552 10.57 8.70 -33.11
N ARG A 553 11.67 8.46 -33.83
CA ARG A 553 12.17 9.36 -34.88
C ARG A 553 11.12 9.56 -35.99
N GLU A 554 10.37 8.52 -36.30
CA GLU A 554 9.30 8.53 -37.32
C GLU A 554 7.94 9.01 -36.77
N ARG A 555 7.83 9.20 -35.45
CA ARG A 555 6.58 9.43 -34.72
C ARG A 555 6.59 10.68 -33.84
N VAL A 556 7.37 11.68 -34.24
CA VAL A 556 7.56 12.94 -33.48
C VAL A 556 6.26 13.72 -33.31
N ALA A 557 5.35 13.62 -34.28
CA ALA A 557 4.05 14.30 -34.28
C ALA A 557 2.89 13.39 -33.84
N ASP A 558 3.13 12.12 -33.49
CA ASP A 558 2.06 11.23 -33.04
C ASP A 558 1.55 11.67 -31.66
N GLU A 559 0.23 11.78 -31.51
CA GLU A 559 -0.45 12.00 -30.23
C GLU A 559 -0.41 10.77 -29.30
N SER A 560 0.29 9.70 -29.69
CA SER A 560 0.33 8.46 -28.91
C SER A 560 1.00 8.67 -27.55
N GLY A 561 0.35 8.22 -26.47
CA GLY A 561 0.90 8.25 -25.10
C GLY A 561 2.20 7.44 -24.90
N HIS A 562 2.69 6.77 -25.95
CA HIS A 562 3.98 6.10 -25.99
C HIS A 562 5.16 7.07 -25.92
N LEU A 563 5.04 8.25 -26.55
CA LEU A 563 6.13 9.22 -26.65
C LEU A 563 6.60 9.68 -25.25
N VAL A 564 5.67 10.10 -24.39
CA VAL A 564 5.95 10.49 -23.00
C VAL A 564 6.61 9.35 -22.23
N THR A 565 6.11 8.12 -22.42
CA THR A 565 6.65 6.94 -21.73
C THR A 565 8.11 6.70 -22.12
N ILE A 566 8.44 6.75 -23.41
CA ILE A 566 9.81 6.56 -23.93
C ILE A 566 10.74 7.68 -23.46
N LEU A 567 10.30 8.93 -23.51
CA LEU A 567 11.08 10.06 -23.00
C LEU A 567 11.37 9.92 -21.50
N SER A 568 10.41 9.39 -20.72
CA SER A 568 10.63 9.07 -19.31
C SER A 568 11.68 7.98 -19.09
N ILE A 569 11.85 7.05 -20.04
CA ILE A 569 12.93 6.04 -20.02
C ILE A 569 14.27 6.72 -20.30
N PHE A 570 14.33 7.59 -21.33
CA PHE A 570 15.54 8.34 -21.67
C PHE A 570 16.04 9.20 -20.51
N GLN A 571 15.16 9.87 -19.78
CA GLN A 571 15.54 10.67 -18.59
C GLN A 571 16.28 9.87 -17.50
N ARG A 572 16.12 8.55 -17.46
CA ARG A 572 16.72 7.63 -16.47
C ARG A 572 18.03 6.99 -16.96
N ARG A 573 18.36 7.18 -18.24
CA ARG A 573 19.54 6.62 -18.89
C ARG A 573 20.60 7.68 -19.09
N ASP A 574 21.82 7.23 -19.37
CA ASP A 574 22.89 8.13 -19.74
C ASP A 574 22.72 8.53 -21.22
N LEU A 575 22.54 9.82 -21.46
CA LEU A 575 22.38 10.40 -22.79
C LEU A 575 23.55 11.33 -23.15
N SER A 576 24.58 11.41 -22.29
CA SER A 576 25.63 12.40 -22.36
C SER A 576 26.35 12.34 -23.71
N GLY A 577 26.42 13.48 -24.42
CA GLY A 577 27.09 13.60 -25.71
C GLY A 577 26.34 12.98 -26.91
N ASN A 578 25.11 12.45 -26.74
CA ASN A 578 24.38 11.82 -27.84
C ASN A 578 23.66 12.86 -28.74
N THR A 579 24.32 13.25 -29.82
CA THR A 579 23.82 14.25 -30.79
C THR A 579 22.60 13.80 -31.58
N ALA A 580 22.47 12.49 -31.85
CA ALA A 580 21.32 11.95 -32.56
C ALA A 580 20.04 12.09 -31.71
N ILE A 581 20.10 11.70 -30.43
CA ILE A 581 19.01 11.90 -29.47
C ILE A 581 18.70 13.39 -29.33
N ASN A 582 19.72 14.23 -29.17
CA ASN A 582 19.56 15.68 -29.06
C ASN A 582 18.72 16.28 -30.21
N SER A 583 19.05 15.91 -31.46
CA SER A 583 18.34 16.41 -32.65
C SER A 583 16.86 16.01 -32.66
N VAL A 584 16.54 14.79 -32.22
CA VAL A 584 15.16 14.30 -32.14
C VAL A 584 14.40 15.00 -31.01
N MET A 585 15.04 15.23 -29.86
CA MET A 585 14.42 15.95 -28.75
C MET A 585 14.05 17.40 -29.12
N LYS A 586 14.89 18.12 -29.87
CA LYS A 586 14.56 19.47 -30.37
C LYS A 586 13.32 19.45 -31.28
N LYS A 587 13.25 18.47 -32.19
CA LYS A 587 12.07 18.29 -33.06
C LYS A 587 10.79 18.02 -32.26
N ILE A 588 10.87 17.20 -31.20
CA ILE A 588 9.72 16.92 -30.33
C ILE A 588 9.33 18.17 -29.53
N ALA A 589 10.30 18.88 -28.96
CA ALA A 589 10.07 20.08 -28.17
C ALA A 589 9.37 21.20 -28.98
N GLU A 590 9.67 21.30 -30.28
CA GLU A 590 9.10 22.29 -31.19
C GLU A 590 7.81 21.84 -31.89
N GLY A 591 7.71 20.56 -32.24
CA GLY A 591 6.68 20.05 -33.17
C GLY A 591 5.57 19.20 -32.55
N SER A 592 5.69 18.78 -31.28
CA SER A 592 4.66 17.93 -30.65
C SER A 592 3.47 18.76 -30.15
N GLU A 593 2.25 18.31 -30.42
CA GLU A 593 1.03 18.93 -29.88
C GLU A 593 0.85 18.66 -28.37
N ASP A 594 1.35 17.51 -27.89
CA ASP A 594 1.30 17.11 -26.48
C ASP A 594 2.31 17.91 -25.62
N ALA A 595 1.77 18.72 -24.70
CA ALA A 595 2.56 19.51 -23.76
C ALA A 595 3.46 18.64 -22.85
N ALA A 596 2.99 17.46 -22.43
CA ALA A 596 3.77 16.55 -21.59
C ALA A 596 4.97 15.98 -22.37
N ALA A 597 4.80 15.67 -23.65
CA ALA A 597 5.88 15.23 -24.53
C ALA A 597 6.92 16.33 -24.77
N ARG A 598 6.48 17.58 -25.05
CA ARG A 598 7.39 18.73 -25.17
C ARG A 598 8.23 18.91 -23.91
N ILE A 599 7.59 18.95 -22.75
CA ILE A 599 8.24 19.08 -21.44
C ILE A 599 9.23 17.92 -21.20
N ALA A 600 8.81 16.68 -21.49
CA ALA A 600 9.65 15.50 -21.35
C ALA A 600 10.91 15.55 -22.24
N ALA A 601 10.78 16.06 -23.47
CA ALA A 601 11.89 16.23 -24.40
C ALA A 601 12.90 17.28 -23.91
N VAL A 602 12.44 18.38 -23.31
CA VAL A 602 13.33 19.39 -22.71
C VAL A 602 14.18 18.80 -21.59
N TYR A 603 13.61 17.97 -20.72
CA TYR A 603 14.41 17.27 -19.71
C TYR A 603 15.46 16.35 -20.33
N CYS A 604 15.12 15.66 -21.43
CA CYS A 604 16.07 14.83 -22.17
C CYS A 604 17.20 15.65 -22.79
N LEU A 605 16.92 16.85 -23.34
CA LEU A 605 17.96 17.77 -23.82
C LEU A 605 18.98 18.08 -22.72
N GLY A 606 18.49 18.41 -21.52
CA GLY A 606 19.35 18.65 -20.36
C GLY A 606 20.28 17.48 -20.03
N LYS A 607 19.81 16.23 -20.22
CA LYS A 607 20.59 15.00 -20.02
C LYS A 607 21.61 14.72 -21.12
N THR A 608 21.48 15.31 -22.31
CA THR A 608 22.52 15.21 -23.35
C THR A 608 23.78 16.02 -23.02
N ALA A 609 23.69 16.96 -22.08
CA ALA A 609 24.80 17.76 -21.54
C ALA A 609 25.60 18.55 -22.60
N LEU A 610 24.96 18.92 -23.71
CA LEU A 610 25.59 19.74 -24.76
C LEU A 610 25.54 21.22 -24.39
N ASP A 611 26.69 21.90 -24.42
CA ASP A 611 26.80 23.33 -24.11
C ASP A 611 26.00 24.20 -25.10
N SER A 612 25.94 23.79 -26.37
CA SER A 612 25.17 24.47 -27.42
C SER A 612 23.66 24.53 -27.16
N ASP A 613 23.14 23.72 -26.23
CA ASP A 613 21.73 23.77 -25.87
C ASP A 613 21.38 24.90 -24.90
N ILE A 614 22.37 25.54 -24.26
CA ILE A 614 22.09 26.61 -23.29
C ILE A 614 21.41 27.80 -23.97
N ASP A 615 21.92 28.21 -25.13
CA ASP A 615 21.34 29.31 -25.91
C ASP A 615 19.96 28.94 -26.46
N TYR A 616 19.85 27.72 -26.99
CA TYR A 616 18.59 27.18 -27.48
C TYR A 616 17.49 27.18 -26.38
N LEU A 617 17.82 26.67 -25.19
CA LEU A 617 16.93 26.63 -24.05
C LEU A 617 16.55 28.04 -23.57
N ASN A 618 17.48 28.99 -23.61
CA ASN A 618 17.20 30.39 -23.27
C ASN A 618 16.25 31.06 -24.26
N GLU A 619 16.43 30.87 -25.57
CA GLU A 619 15.48 31.38 -26.57
C GLU A 619 14.08 30.79 -26.39
N MET A 620 14.01 29.48 -26.11
CA MET A 620 12.76 28.78 -25.87
C MET A 620 12.06 29.28 -24.59
N PHE A 621 12.84 29.61 -23.54
CA PHE A 621 12.29 30.17 -22.30
C PHE A 621 11.58 31.50 -22.55
N LEU A 622 12.19 32.39 -23.33
CA LEU A 622 11.64 33.71 -23.66
C LEU A 622 10.37 33.63 -24.52
N LYS A 623 10.26 32.59 -25.36
CA LYS A 623 9.08 32.33 -26.21
C LYS A 623 7.95 31.61 -25.48
N SER A 624 8.25 30.91 -24.38
CA SER A 624 7.27 30.12 -23.65
C SER A 624 6.36 30.99 -22.79
N SER A 625 5.04 30.81 -22.92
CA SER A 625 4.05 31.36 -21.99
C SER A 625 3.73 30.43 -20.81
N GLY A 626 4.03 29.12 -20.94
CA GLY A 626 3.70 28.11 -19.93
C GLY A 626 4.75 28.00 -18.82
N ASN A 627 4.30 28.00 -17.56
CA ASN A 627 5.15 27.88 -16.37
C ASN A 627 5.86 26.52 -16.31
N ASP A 628 5.15 25.41 -16.57
CA ASP A 628 5.73 24.06 -16.51
C ASP A 628 6.89 23.87 -17.50
N MET A 629 6.78 24.49 -18.68
CA MET A 629 7.85 24.47 -19.69
C MET A 629 9.07 25.29 -19.24
N LYS A 630 8.84 26.47 -18.63
CA LYS A 630 9.92 27.29 -18.05
C LYS A 630 10.63 26.56 -16.90
N GLU A 631 9.88 25.86 -16.06
CA GLU A 631 10.43 25.00 -15.00
C GLU A 631 11.26 23.85 -15.59
N ALA A 632 10.78 23.20 -16.65
CA ALA A 632 11.51 22.15 -17.35
C ALA A 632 12.83 22.65 -17.93
N ILE A 633 12.83 23.85 -18.51
CA ILE A 633 14.04 24.51 -19.04
C ILE A 633 15.07 24.75 -17.93
N LEU A 634 14.64 25.28 -16.77
CA LEU A 634 15.54 25.50 -15.63
C LEU A 634 16.19 24.20 -15.14
N GLN A 635 15.42 23.11 -15.07
CA GLN A 635 15.95 21.80 -14.69
C GLN A 635 16.88 21.20 -15.76
N ALA A 636 16.60 21.47 -17.05
CA ALA A 636 17.48 21.05 -18.14
C ALA A 636 18.81 21.81 -18.10
N LEU A 637 18.78 23.13 -17.93
CA LEU A 637 19.98 23.97 -17.74
C LEU A 637 20.78 23.50 -16.52
N SER A 638 20.10 23.24 -15.40
CA SER A 638 20.71 22.67 -14.19
C SER A 638 21.50 21.39 -14.48
N SER A 639 20.91 20.48 -15.27
CA SER A 639 21.57 19.22 -15.64
C SER A 639 22.80 19.45 -16.51
N ILE A 640 22.74 20.37 -17.49
CA ILE A 640 23.89 20.70 -18.37
C ILE A 640 25.04 21.30 -17.56
N ILE A 641 24.75 22.31 -16.73
CA ILE A 641 25.75 23.01 -15.89
C ILE A 641 26.52 22.04 -14.99
N GLN A 642 25.85 20.99 -14.52
CA GLN A 642 26.45 20.02 -13.61
C GLN A 642 27.23 18.92 -14.31
N SER A 643 26.76 18.49 -15.48
CA SER A 643 27.39 17.42 -16.25
C SER A 643 28.53 17.91 -17.14
N ASN A 644 28.56 19.21 -17.48
CA ASN A 644 29.55 19.78 -18.40
C ASN A 644 30.33 20.92 -17.72
N SER A 645 31.62 20.69 -17.46
CA SER A 645 32.51 21.68 -16.83
C SER A 645 32.93 22.82 -17.76
N GLY A 646 32.76 22.66 -19.07
CA GLY A 646 33.11 23.65 -20.10
C GLY A 646 32.09 24.79 -20.26
N VAL A 647 30.98 24.74 -19.52
CA VAL A 647 29.87 25.71 -19.62
C VAL A 647 30.30 27.12 -19.24
N ASN A 648 29.89 28.11 -20.04
CA ASN A 648 30.10 29.52 -19.75
C ASN A 648 29.25 30.02 -18.56
N ARG A 649 29.78 29.87 -17.34
CA ARG A 649 29.08 30.25 -16.10
C ARG A 649 28.60 31.70 -16.07
N ARG A 650 29.34 32.65 -16.66
CA ARG A 650 28.96 34.08 -16.66
C ARG A 650 27.68 34.31 -17.46
N GLN A 651 27.56 33.65 -18.61
CA GLN A 651 26.38 33.71 -19.47
C GLN A 651 25.16 33.10 -18.77
N VAL A 652 25.32 31.92 -18.17
CA VAL A 652 24.25 31.26 -17.41
C VAL A 652 23.77 32.12 -16.23
N ILE A 653 24.69 32.73 -15.46
CA ILE A 653 24.33 33.64 -14.36
C ILE A 653 23.49 34.81 -14.89
N LYS A 654 23.84 35.38 -16.04
CA LYS A 654 23.09 36.48 -16.67
C LYS A 654 21.65 36.04 -16.99
N TYR A 655 21.46 34.87 -17.62
CA TYR A 655 20.13 34.34 -17.93
C TYR A 655 19.30 34.06 -16.68
N LEU A 656 19.86 33.33 -15.71
CA LEU A 656 19.16 33.01 -14.47
C LEU A 656 18.76 34.27 -13.67
N THR A 657 19.56 35.34 -13.73
CA THR A 657 19.24 36.61 -13.06
C THR A 657 18.01 37.28 -13.67
N GLU A 658 17.83 37.17 -14.99
CA GLU A 658 16.60 37.61 -15.65
C GLU A 658 15.42 36.70 -15.29
N TYR A 659 15.64 35.39 -15.19
CA TYR A 659 14.59 34.44 -14.80
C TYR A 659 14.07 34.64 -13.37
N MET A 660 14.87 35.18 -12.45
CA MET A 660 14.39 35.58 -11.12
C MET A 660 13.31 36.68 -11.15
N LYS A 661 13.12 37.37 -12.27
CA LYS A 661 12.09 38.39 -12.46
C LYS A 661 10.79 37.81 -13.06
N ASP A 662 10.74 36.50 -13.31
CA ASP A 662 9.57 35.85 -13.90
C ASP A 662 8.35 35.94 -12.96
N PRO A 663 7.12 36.11 -13.49
CA PRO A 663 5.92 36.15 -12.67
C PRO A 663 5.68 34.85 -11.87
N SER A 664 6.10 33.68 -12.38
CA SER A 664 5.93 32.41 -11.69
C SER A 664 6.86 32.30 -10.48
N ILE A 665 6.29 32.04 -9.30
CA ILE A 665 7.07 31.86 -8.07
C ILE A 665 8.00 30.65 -8.16
N ARG A 666 7.57 29.52 -8.75
CA ARG A 666 8.41 28.32 -8.87
C ARG A 666 9.61 28.53 -9.77
N VAL A 667 9.41 29.21 -10.89
CA VAL A 667 10.48 29.61 -11.81
C VAL A 667 11.51 30.45 -11.07
N ARG A 668 11.05 31.43 -10.27
CA ARG A 668 11.94 32.24 -9.42
C ARG A 668 12.68 31.38 -8.39
N ILE A 669 12.00 30.48 -7.68
CA ILE A 669 12.62 29.57 -6.70
C ILE A 669 13.73 28.76 -7.36
N TYR A 670 13.46 28.07 -8.47
CA TYR A 670 14.47 27.25 -9.15
C TYR A 670 15.62 28.07 -9.72
N ALA A 671 15.33 29.24 -10.31
CA ALA A 671 16.38 30.15 -10.80
C ALA A 671 17.28 30.65 -9.66
N SER A 672 16.71 31.10 -8.54
CA SER A 672 17.48 31.52 -7.37
C SER A 672 18.26 30.36 -6.75
N THR A 673 17.67 29.16 -6.69
CA THR A 673 18.33 27.95 -6.16
C THR A 673 19.58 27.61 -6.98
N LEU A 674 19.49 27.68 -8.31
CA LEU A 674 20.63 27.48 -9.21
C LEU A 674 21.68 28.58 -9.08
N LEU A 675 21.27 29.84 -8.97
CA LEU A 675 22.17 30.97 -8.79
C LEU A 675 22.96 30.88 -7.48
N VAL A 676 22.32 30.46 -6.38
CA VAL A 676 23.02 30.24 -5.10
C VAL A 676 24.10 29.17 -5.25
N HIS A 677 23.81 28.07 -5.96
CA HIS A 677 24.80 27.02 -6.24
C HIS A 677 25.94 27.48 -7.17
N LEU A 678 25.68 28.46 -8.03
CA LEU A 678 26.70 29.13 -8.85
C LEU A 678 27.47 30.21 -8.09
N GLY A 679 27.19 30.42 -6.79
CA GLY A 679 27.89 31.38 -5.93
C GLY A 679 27.37 32.82 -6.01
N ASN A 680 26.19 33.05 -6.58
CA ASN A 680 25.58 34.38 -6.63
C ASN A 680 24.92 34.72 -5.28
N LYS A 681 25.44 35.75 -4.62
CA LYS A 681 24.97 36.19 -3.29
C LYS A 681 23.61 36.91 -3.32
N ASP A 682 23.26 37.58 -4.41
CA ASP A 682 22.00 38.32 -4.53
C ASP A 682 20.78 37.39 -4.58
N ALA A 683 20.97 36.18 -5.11
CA ALA A 683 19.92 35.16 -5.15
C ALA A 683 19.44 34.74 -3.75
N MET A 684 20.34 34.73 -2.75
CA MET A 684 19.98 34.41 -1.37
C MET A 684 19.02 35.46 -0.79
N LYS A 685 19.20 36.74 -1.14
CA LYS A 685 18.27 37.80 -0.74
C LYS A 685 16.86 37.53 -1.31
N SER A 686 16.76 37.19 -2.59
CA SER A 686 15.48 36.88 -3.24
C SER A 686 14.77 35.69 -2.57
N ILE A 687 15.50 34.63 -2.21
CA ILE A 687 14.94 33.48 -1.48
C ILE A 687 14.38 33.91 -0.11
N ARG A 688 15.08 34.77 0.63
CA ARG A 688 14.59 35.28 1.91
C ARG A 688 13.30 36.09 1.75
N ASP A 689 13.27 36.98 0.76
CA ASP A 689 12.09 37.79 0.46
C ASP A 689 10.89 36.89 0.13
N MET A 690 11.11 35.77 -0.58
CA MET A 690 10.08 34.78 -0.89
C MET A 690 9.67 33.93 0.33
N MET A 691 10.59 33.63 1.24
CA MET A 691 10.31 32.87 2.48
C MET A 691 9.48 33.65 3.50
N ILE A 692 9.53 34.98 3.48
CA ILE A 692 8.71 35.85 4.34
C ILE A 692 7.24 35.88 3.87
N ILE A 693 6.96 35.49 2.62
CA ILE A 693 5.59 35.28 2.15
C ILE A 693 4.97 34.18 3.01
N LYS A 694 3.87 34.50 3.71
CA LYS A 694 3.12 33.59 4.60
C LYS A 694 2.36 32.51 3.83
N ASN A 695 3.06 31.80 2.95
CA ASN A 695 2.55 30.71 2.14
C ASN A 695 3.45 29.48 2.33
N LYS A 696 2.91 28.50 3.06
CA LYS A 696 3.62 27.27 3.42
C LYS A 696 4.04 26.44 2.20
N SER A 697 3.30 26.49 1.08
CA SER A 697 3.69 25.72 -0.11
C SER A 697 4.97 26.28 -0.72
N ILE A 698 5.08 27.63 -0.80
CA ILE A 698 6.28 28.33 -1.29
C ILE A 698 7.45 28.06 -0.35
N GLN A 699 7.24 28.21 0.96
CA GLN A 699 8.27 27.99 1.96
C GLN A 699 8.81 26.56 1.91
N ARG A 700 7.93 25.56 1.87
CA ARG A 700 8.32 24.14 1.78
C ARG A 700 9.04 23.80 0.48
N GLU A 701 8.63 24.37 -0.64
CA GLU A 701 9.31 24.17 -1.93
C GLU A 701 10.74 24.75 -1.90
N ILE A 702 10.93 25.91 -1.29
CA ILE A 702 12.26 26.50 -1.05
C ILE A 702 13.08 25.62 -0.11
N LEU A 703 12.53 25.24 1.05
CA LEU A 703 13.22 24.41 2.05
C LEU A 703 13.64 23.06 1.47
N ASN A 704 12.81 22.45 0.64
CA ASN A 704 13.11 21.19 -0.02
C ASN A 704 14.14 21.32 -1.17
N SER A 705 14.32 22.53 -1.73
CA SER A 705 15.27 22.77 -2.83
C SER A 705 16.63 23.28 -2.34
N ILE A 706 16.65 24.05 -1.26
CA ILE A 706 17.83 24.78 -0.76
C ILE A 706 18.26 24.29 0.63
N GLY A 707 17.45 23.51 1.33
CA GLY A 707 17.73 23.03 2.68
C GLY A 707 19.00 22.19 2.83
N ALA A 708 19.55 21.64 1.73
CA ALA A 708 20.83 20.95 1.75
C ALA A 708 22.05 21.90 1.84
N LEU A 709 21.85 23.22 1.71
CA LEU A 709 22.93 24.19 1.85
C LEU A 709 23.34 24.35 3.31
N LYS A 710 24.58 23.98 3.62
CA LYS A 710 25.20 24.15 4.94
C LYS A 710 25.64 25.60 5.14
N SER A 711 24.67 26.48 5.43
CA SER A 711 24.93 27.90 5.69
C SER A 711 24.42 28.31 7.08
N VAL A 712 25.33 28.79 7.93
CA VAL A 712 25.00 29.39 9.23
C VAL A 712 24.02 30.54 9.06
N GLU A 713 24.30 31.46 8.13
CA GLU A 713 23.46 32.65 7.92
C GLU A 713 22.04 32.27 7.53
N PHE A 714 21.90 31.30 6.63
CA PHE A 714 20.58 30.79 6.24
C PHE A 714 19.88 30.13 7.43
N SER A 715 20.61 29.40 8.26
CA SER A 715 20.06 28.73 9.44
C SER A 715 19.53 29.70 10.49
N TYR A 716 20.26 30.79 10.78
CA TYR A 716 19.74 31.85 11.66
C TYR A 716 18.50 32.54 11.06
N PHE A 717 18.46 32.72 9.74
CA PHE A 717 17.24 33.19 9.08
C PHE A 717 16.07 32.20 9.22
N LEU A 718 16.30 30.90 9.09
CA LEU A 718 15.25 29.90 9.33
C LEU A 718 14.75 29.92 10.78
N ILE A 719 15.67 30.11 11.74
CA ILE A 719 15.31 30.30 13.16
C ILE A 719 14.44 31.55 13.34
N SER A 720 14.71 32.65 12.62
CA SER A 720 13.87 33.86 12.70
C SER A 720 12.43 33.65 12.20
N LEU A 721 12.21 32.63 11.37
CA LEU A 721 10.89 32.21 10.88
C LEU A 721 10.18 31.21 11.80
N MET A 722 10.76 30.79 12.93
CA MET A 722 10.13 29.86 13.88
C MET A 722 9.06 30.53 14.75
N LYS A 723 8.15 31.27 14.12
CA LYS A 723 6.97 31.90 14.75
C LYS A 723 5.69 31.17 14.35
N GLU A 724 4.67 31.32 15.18
CA GLU A 724 3.38 30.64 15.01
C GLU A 724 2.71 30.97 13.66
N GLU A 725 2.90 32.20 13.17
CA GLU A 725 2.36 32.67 11.89
C GLU A 725 2.93 31.95 10.66
N TYR A 726 4.09 31.30 10.81
CA TYR A 726 4.72 30.52 9.73
C TYR A 726 4.47 29.02 9.90
N ALA A 727 4.54 28.48 11.12
CA ALA A 727 4.25 27.07 11.42
C ALA A 727 5.00 26.08 10.49
N VAL A 728 6.32 26.23 10.41
CA VAL A 728 7.25 25.42 9.60
C VAL A 728 8.38 24.80 10.43
N SER A 729 8.21 24.67 11.75
CA SER A 729 9.31 24.18 12.62
C SER A 729 9.75 22.76 12.22
N SER A 730 8.79 21.90 11.87
CA SER A 730 9.00 20.53 11.41
C SER A 730 9.79 20.42 10.11
N ASP A 731 9.70 21.43 9.24
CA ASP A 731 10.46 21.48 7.98
C ASP A 731 11.87 22.06 8.20
N VAL A 732 12.03 23.02 9.12
CA VAL A 732 13.30 23.69 9.44
C VAL A 732 14.25 22.78 10.23
N LEU A 733 13.75 22.01 11.19
CA LEU A 733 14.61 21.21 12.08
C LEU A 733 15.53 20.22 11.35
N PRO A 734 15.05 19.43 10.36
CA PRO A 734 15.93 18.54 9.60
C PRO A 734 17.07 19.28 8.89
N ILE A 735 16.84 20.51 8.44
CA ILE A 735 17.87 21.33 7.79
C ILE A 735 18.95 21.74 8.79
N LEU A 736 18.54 22.17 10.00
CA LEU A 736 19.48 22.52 11.06
C LEU A 736 20.39 21.33 11.41
N THR A 737 19.86 20.11 11.45
CA THR A 737 20.68 18.91 11.76
C THR A 737 21.80 18.61 10.75
N MET A 738 21.82 19.27 9.59
CA MET A 738 22.89 19.10 8.58
C MET A 738 24.11 20.00 8.81
N LEU A 739 24.03 20.94 9.75
CA LEU A 739 25.12 21.87 10.07
C LEU A 739 26.27 21.17 10.81
N PRO A 740 27.52 21.66 10.65
CA PRO A 740 28.66 21.27 11.49
C PRO A 740 28.37 21.41 12.99
N ALA A 741 28.99 20.55 13.80
CA ALA A 741 28.78 20.51 15.25
C ALA A 741 29.11 21.86 15.94
N GLU A 742 30.15 22.57 15.48
CA GLU A 742 30.55 23.88 16.01
C GLU A 742 29.45 24.93 15.81
N GLU A 743 28.84 24.97 14.63
CA GLU A 743 27.76 25.90 14.28
C GLU A 743 26.48 25.58 15.05
N LEU A 744 26.16 24.29 15.18
CA LEU A 744 25.06 23.82 16.02
C LEU A 744 25.25 24.20 17.49
N GLN A 745 26.47 24.09 18.00
CA GLN A 745 26.81 24.50 19.36
C GLN A 745 26.65 26.01 19.54
N GLU A 746 27.01 26.83 18.55
CA GLU A 746 26.76 28.27 18.59
C GLU A 746 25.26 28.60 18.61
N ILE A 747 24.45 27.90 17.79
CA ILE A 747 23.00 28.03 17.76
C ILE A 747 22.40 27.62 19.12
N ASP A 748 22.84 26.51 19.71
CA ASP A 748 22.39 26.06 21.03
C ASP A 748 22.65 27.13 22.10
N HIS A 749 23.87 27.67 22.19
CA HIS A 749 24.19 28.77 23.11
C HIS A 749 23.33 30.02 22.87
N PHE A 750 23.04 30.33 21.60
CA PHE A 750 22.20 31.46 21.25
C PHE A 750 20.75 31.27 21.73
N ILE A 751 20.15 30.10 21.51
CA ILE A 751 18.81 29.76 22.01
C ILE A 751 18.78 29.77 23.54
N VAL A 752 19.80 29.21 24.20
CA VAL A 752 19.96 29.25 25.67
C VAL A 752 19.93 30.69 26.18
N ASN A 753 20.63 31.61 25.51
CA ASN A 753 20.65 33.02 25.89
C ASN A 753 19.31 33.73 25.67
N ILE A 754 18.51 33.31 24.68
CA ILE A 754 17.13 33.80 24.52
C ILE A 754 16.30 33.44 25.74
N PHE A 755 16.30 32.18 26.18
CA PHE A 755 15.57 31.76 27.39
C PHE A 755 16.04 32.56 28.61
N LYS A 756 17.36 32.64 28.86
CA LYS A 756 17.92 33.41 29.99
C LYS A 756 17.52 34.89 30.01
N LYS A 757 17.41 35.53 28.83
CA LYS A 757 16.97 36.92 28.72
C LYS A 757 15.54 37.12 29.23
N TYR A 758 14.66 36.14 29.00
CA TYR A 758 13.27 36.18 29.44
C TYR A 758 13.05 35.56 30.83
N GLU A 759 14.03 34.82 31.38
CA GLU A 759 14.03 34.32 32.76
C GLU A 759 14.09 35.45 33.81
N GLY A 760 14.60 36.65 33.49
CA GLY A 760 14.68 37.79 34.42
C GLY A 760 13.38 38.60 34.61
N ALA A 761 12.28 38.20 33.96
CA ALA A 761 10.97 38.88 34.03
C ALA A 761 9.93 38.04 34.81
N GLU A 762 10.33 37.52 35.98
CA GLU A 762 9.52 36.63 36.84
C GLU A 762 8.15 37.20 37.27
N MET A 763 7.92 38.52 37.15
CA MET A 763 6.69 39.19 37.57
C MET A 763 5.48 38.95 36.65
N GLU A 764 5.64 38.77 35.33
CA GLU A 764 4.50 38.58 34.41
C GLU A 764 4.00 37.11 34.32
N LEU A 765 4.86 36.14 34.66
CA LEU A 765 4.54 34.71 34.63
C LEU A 765 3.68 34.28 35.82
N LEU A 766 3.84 34.93 36.98
CA LEU A 766 3.02 34.73 38.18
C LEU A 766 1.61 35.35 38.01
N GLU A 767 1.50 36.53 37.42
CA GLU A 767 0.20 37.17 37.15
C GLU A 767 -0.67 36.37 36.15
N ARG A 768 -0.05 35.65 35.19
CA ARG A 768 -0.77 34.74 34.29
C ARG A 768 -1.26 33.47 34.97
N LYS A 769 -0.53 32.95 35.96
CA LYS A 769 -0.98 31.81 36.79
C LYS A 769 -2.26 32.16 37.55
N GLU A 770 -2.38 33.40 38.05
CA GLU A 770 -3.55 33.87 38.79
C GLU A 770 -4.74 34.24 37.88
N GLN A 771 -4.50 34.81 36.69
CA GLN A 771 -5.57 35.12 35.74
C GLN A 771 -6.20 33.88 35.08
N PHE A 772 -5.44 32.81 34.86
CA PHE A 772 -5.98 31.55 34.33
C PHE A 772 -6.63 30.67 35.41
N ALA A 773 -6.18 30.76 36.68
CA ALA A 773 -6.80 30.05 37.80
C ALA A 773 -8.16 30.63 38.24
N ALA A 774 -8.48 31.87 37.86
CA ALA A 774 -9.70 32.57 38.27
C ALA A 774 -10.95 32.31 37.39
N SER A 775 -10.89 31.37 36.42
CA SER A 775 -12.08 30.95 35.66
C SER A 775 -12.78 29.77 36.36
N PRO A 776 -14.05 29.92 36.79
CA PRO A 776 -14.76 28.87 37.51
C PRO A 776 -15.26 27.80 36.52
N GLY A 777 -14.57 26.66 36.47
CA GLY A 777 -15.04 25.42 35.82
C GLY A 777 -14.41 25.06 34.47
N GLY A 778 -13.26 24.37 34.51
CA GLY A 778 -12.77 23.49 33.44
C GLY A 778 -11.95 24.16 32.31
N PRO A 779 -11.16 23.36 31.55
CA PRO A 779 -11.46 21.96 31.25
C PRO A 779 -10.47 20.95 31.88
N ARG A 780 -11.02 19.88 32.47
CA ARG A 780 -10.48 18.51 32.35
C ARG A 780 -9.91 18.37 30.93
N GLU A 781 -8.69 17.86 30.75
CA GLU A 781 -8.07 17.55 29.44
C GLU A 781 -9.08 17.69 28.30
N ALA A 782 -9.11 18.85 27.62
CA ALA A 782 -9.89 18.93 26.40
C ALA A 782 -9.27 17.87 25.49
N ALA A 783 -9.97 16.76 25.30
CA ALA A 783 -9.45 15.61 24.58
C ALA A 783 -8.84 16.11 23.27
N LEU A 784 -7.55 15.87 23.07
CA LEU A 784 -6.84 16.35 21.89
C LEU A 784 -7.64 15.95 20.65
N PRO A 785 -7.78 16.84 19.65
CA PRO A 785 -8.55 16.54 18.46
C PRO A 785 -7.96 15.28 17.83
N HIS A 786 -8.80 14.26 17.65
CA HIS A 786 -8.38 13.04 16.97
C HIS A 786 -8.11 13.39 15.52
N LYS A 787 -6.88 13.14 15.09
CA LYS A 787 -6.40 13.44 13.74
C LYS A 787 -5.79 12.19 13.14
N THR A 788 -6.01 12.01 11.84
CA THR A 788 -5.35 10.94 11.09
C THR A 788 -4.14 11.51 10.37
N ILE A 789 -2.96 10.98 10.70
CA ILE A 789 -1.72 11.33 10.01
C ILE A 789 -1.33 10.27 9.02
N VAL A 790 -0.81 10.72 7.89
CA VAL A 790 -0.11 9.90 6.90
C VAL A 790 1.35 10.28 6.93
N ARG A 791 2.21 9.31 7.26
CA ARG A 791 3.66 9.45 7.21
C ARG A 791 4.22 8.57 6.10
N ILE A 792 4.88 9.19 5.13
CA ILE A 792 5.55 8.52 4.01
C ILE A 792 7.04 8.81 4.10
N CYS A 793 7.86 7.77 4.22
CA CYS A 793 9.31 7.87 4.31
C CYS A 793 9.95 7.18 3.10
N ILE A 794 10.74 7.91 2.32
CA ILE A 794 11.56 7.35 1.24
C ILE A 794 12.84 6.77 1.87
N GLN A 795 12.99 5.45 1.79
CA GLN A 795 14.18 4.77 2.32
C GLN A 795 15.44 5.19 1.55
N ASP A 796 16.58 5.20 2.24
CA ASP A 796 17.90 5.57 1.71
C ASP A 796 18.03 7.01 1.16
N TYR A 797 17.01 7.86 1.38
CA TYR A 797 16.98 9.24 0.87
C TYR A 797 18.15 10.08 1.39
N ARG A 798 18.43 10.06 2.70
CA ARG A 798 19.56 10.80 3.32
C ARG A 798 20.92 10.40 2.76
N GLN A 799 21.15 9.09 2.60
CA GLN A 799 22.40 8.56 2.01
C GLN A 799 22.52 9.02 0.54
N GLY A 800 21.38 9.11 -0.14
CA GLY A 800 21.28 9.66 -1.50
C GLY A 800 21.62 11.15 -1.59
N ILE A 801 21.03 12.02 -0.74
CA ILE A 801 21.19 13.48 -0.85
C ILE A 801 22.66 13.90 -0.73
N ALA A 802 23.42 13.32 0.19
CA ALA A 802 24.82 13.72 0.43
C ALA A 802 25.71 13.57 -0.83
N ALA A 803 25.30 12.74 -1.79
CA ALA A 803 25.94 12.52 -3.08
C ALA A 803 25.13 13.07 -4.28
N MET A 804 23.97 13.67 -4.06
CA MET A 804 23.11 14.20 -5.12
C MET A 804 23.50 15.63 -5.48
N ASN A 805 23.62 15.88 -6.79
CA ASN A 805 23.68 17.22 -7.32
C ASN A 805 22.27 17.84 -7.39
N ILE A 806 22.18 19.17 -7.53
CA ILE A 806 20.89 19.89 -7.57
C ILE A 806 19.91 19.35 -8.63
N GLY A 807 20.41 18.88 -9.78
CA GLY A 807 19.57 18.31 -10.83
C GLY A 807 18.90 17.01 -10.36
N LYS A 808 19.60 16.18 -9.59
CA LYS A 808 19.01 14.99 -8.94
C LYS A 808 18.01 15.37 -7.84
N ILE A 809 18.28 16.42 -7.06
CA ILE A 809 17.33 16.94 -6.05
C ILE A 809 16.01 17.35 -6.72
N PHE A 810 16.06 18.10 -7.83
CA PHE A 810 14.85 18.48 -8.58
C PHE A 810 14.08 17.26 -9.11
N ILE A 811 14.77 16.23 -9.59
CA ILE A 811 14.12 14.98 -10.04
C ILE A 811 13.37 14.31 -8.88
N VAL A 812 13.99 14.22 -7.70
CA VAL A 812 13.33 13.61 -6.53
C VAL A 812 12.19 14.48 -6.01
N ASN A 813 12.33 15.80 -6.02
CA ASN A 813 11.26 16.72 -5.63
C ASN A 813 10.06 16.60 -6.57
N ARG A 814 10.30 16.46 -7.88
CA ARG A 814 9.22 16.19 -8.85
C ARG A 814 8.57 14.83 -8.62
N PHE A 815 9.36 13.80 -8.30
CA PHE A 815 8.83 12.49 -7.91
C PHE A 815 7.89 12.62 -6.70
N MET A 816 8.34 13.27 -5.62
CA MET A 816 7.52 13.50 -4.44
C MET A 816 6.26 14.31 -4.76
N GLN A 817 6.38 15.33 -5.61
CA GLN A 817 5.25 16.17 -5.99
C GLN A 817 4.17 15.37 -6.74
N SER A 818 4.57 14.68 -7.81
CA SER A 818 3.64 13.98 -8.72
C SER A 818 3.09 12.67 -8.18
N ILE A 819 3.84 11.96 -7.33
CA ILE A 819 3.43 10.63 -6.85
C ILE A 819 2.81 10.68 -5.45
N ILE A 820 3.21 11.65 -4.62
CA ILE A 820 2.83 11.71 -3.21
C ILE A 820 1.95 12.94 -2.92
N VAL A 821 2.47 14.15 -3.16
CA VAL A 821 1.82 15.40 -2.73
C VAL A 821 0.49 15.63 -3.45
N GLU A 822 0.44 15.43 -4.76
CA GLU A 822 -0.78 15.64 -5.55
C GLU A 822 -1.95 14.77 -5.07
N GLU A 823 -1.70 13.50 -4.73
CA GLU A 823 -2.74 12.61 -4.22
C GLU A 823 -3.18 12.98 -2.79
N ILE A 824 -2.26 13.46 -1.95
CA ILE A 824 -2.61 13.98 -0.61
C ILE A 824 -3.53 15.20 -0.74
N VAL A 825 -3.17 16.17 -1.57
CA VAL A 825 -3.95 17.41 -1.76
C VAL A 825 -5.30 17.12 -2.41
N ARG A 826 -5.34 16.18 -3.37
CA ARG A 826 -6.57 15.74 -4.04
C ARG A 826 -7.61 15.24 -3.04
N GLU A 827 -7.17 14.47 -2.04
CA GLU A 827 -8.04 13.95 -0.98
C GLU A 827 -8.10 14.88 0.24
N LYS A 828 -7.88 16.20 0.04
CA LYS A 828 -8.01 17.25 1.06
C LYS A 828 -7.06 17.12 2.27
N GLY A 829 -5.97 16.37 2.12
CA GLY A 829 -4.92 16.28 3.13
C GLY A 829 -4.09 17.57 3.20
N VAL A 830 -3.73 17.97 4.43
CA VAL A 830 -2.87 19.12 4.68
C VAL A 830 -1.46 18.65 4.96
N ILE A 831 -0.49 19.07 4.15
CA ILE A 831 0.92 18.74 4.39
C ILE A 831 1.37 19.45 5.67
N CYS A 832 2.00 18.70 6.57
CA CYS A 832 2.64 19.19 7.79
C CYS A 832 4.15 19.30 7.61
N ARG A 833 4.76 18.36 6.88
CA ARG A 833 6.22 18.31 6.60
C ARG A 833 6.50 17.67 5.24
N ILE A 834 7.53 18.12 4.54
CA ILE A 834 8.03 17.49 3.29
C ILE A 834 9.56 17.36 3.22
N THR A 835 10.31 17.86 4.21
CA THR A 835 11.77 17.83 4.17
C THR A 835 12.36 16.47 4.56
N ASP A 836 13.57 16.21 4.07
CA ASP A 836 14.40 15.05 4.44
C ASP A 836 13.80 13.68 4.01
N GLY A 837 13.06 13.68 2.90
CA GLY A 837 12.50 12.45 2.30
C GLY A 837 11.33 11.90 3.09
N ILE A 838 10.81 12.70 4.01
CA ILE A 838 9.69 12.37 4.87
C ILE A 838 8.56 13.34 4.56
N VAL A 839 7.43 12.80 4.13
CA VAL A 839 6.19 13.54 3.98
C VAL A 839 5.28 13.18 5.15
N ILE A 840 4.82 14.19 5.88
CA ILE A 840 3.79 14.05 6.91
C ILE A 840 2.61 14.89 6.47
N ALA A 841 1.44 14.29 6.40
CA ALA A 841 0.19 14.97 6.12
C ALA A 841 -0.87 14.64 7.16
N ASN A 842 -1.76 15.60 7.41
CA ASN A 842 -2.89 15.50 8.32
C ASN A 842 -4.19 15.46 7.51
N PHE A 843 -5.10 14.57 7.90
CA PHE A 843 -6.43 14.42 7.30
C PHE A 843 -7.51 14.61 8.37
N GLY A 844 -8.66 15.17 7.94
CA GLY A 844 -9.83 15.28 8.80
C GLY A 844 -10.54 13.94 9.01
N GLU A 845 -10.43 13.01 8.05
CA GLU A 845 -11.09 11.70 8.08
C GLU A 845 -10.12 10.59 7.67
N ALA A 846 -10.22 9.43 8.32
CA ALA A 846 -9.38 8.27 8.03
C ALA A 846 -9.62 7.69 6.62
N THR A 847 -10.84 7.80 6.09
CA THR A 847 -11.21 7.33 4.74
C THR A 847 -10.48 8.10 3.63
N GLN A 848 -10.39 9.43 3.78
CA GLN A 848 -9.64 10.30 2.85
C GLN A 848 -8.14 9.97 2.87
N ALA A 849 -7.59 9.71 4.08
CA ALA A 849 -6.23 9.25 4.23
C ALA A 849 -6.01 7.90 3.53
N ALA A 850 -6.93 6.94 3.71
CA ALA A 850 -6.90 5.62 3.09
C ALA A 850 -6.93 5.69 1.55
N ASP A 851 -7.79 6.52 0.97
CA ASP A 851 -7.86 6.71 -0.49
C ASP A 851 -6.57 7.31 -1.04
N ALA A 852 -6.02 8.34 -0.38
CA ALA A 852 -4.76 8.96 -0.78
C ALA A 852 -3.62 7.93 -0.79
N VAL A 853 -3.43 7.18 0.31
CA VAL A 853 -2.32 6.22 0.42
C VAL A 853 -2.45 5.03 -0.53
N LEU A 854 -3.67 4.57 -0.82
CA LEU A 854 -3.89 3.49 -1.80
C LEU A 854 -3.58 3.96 -3.23
N ARG A 855 -3.91 5.21 -3.60
CA ARG A 855 -3.48 5.80 -4.89
C ARG A 855 -1.96 5.95 -4.96
N ILE A 856 -1.34 6.46 -3.90
CA ILE A 856 0.13 6.59 -3.80
C ILE A 856 0.81 5.22 -3.93
N HIS A 857 0.32 4.20 -3.23
CA HIS A 857 0.82 2.83 -3.34
C HIS A 857 0.77 2.33 -4.80
N ARG A 858 -0.36 2.49 -5.49
CA ARG A 858 -0.50 2.12 -6.92
C ARG A 858 0.47 2.89 -7.82
N ASN A 859 0.61 4.20 -7.60
CA ASN A 859 1.53 5.04 -8.37
C ASN A 859 2.98 4.60 -8.17
N ILE A 860 3.38 4.22 -6.95
CA ILE A 860 4.71 3.70 -6.63
C ILE A 860 4.95 2.32 -7.25
N THR A 861 3.96 1.43 -7.22
CA THR A 861 4.04 0.11 -7.86
C THR A 861 4.28 0.26 -9.36
N ARG A 862 3.43 1.04 -10.05
CA ARG A 862 3.59 1.34 -11.48
C ARG A 862 4.92 2.01 -11.80
N PHE A 863 5.38 2.91 -10.93
CA PHE A 863 6.69 3.53 -11.06
C PHE A 863 7.82 2.49 -10.97
N ASN A 864 7.73 1.52 -10.07
CA ASN A 864 8.77 0.51 -9.85
C ASN A 864 8.77 -0.62 -10.89
N GLU A 865 7.65 -0.90 -11.55
CA GLU A 865 7.55 -1.90 -12.62
C GLU A 865 8.45 -1.62 -13.81
N GLN A 866 8.72 -0.35 -14.12
CA GLN A 866 9.56 0.05 -15.25
C GLN A 866 11.02 0.29 -14.85
N ARG A 867 11.48 -0.35 -13.76
CA ARG A 867 12.79 -0.10 -13.16
C ARG A 867 13.46 -1.39 -12.71
N LEU A 868 14.76 -1.45 -12.96
CA LEU A 868 15.65 -2.44 -12.36
C LEU A 868 15.53 -2.42 -10.83
N THR A 869 15.62 -3.59 -10.19
CA THR A 869 15.44 -3.77 -8.74
C THR A 869 16.25 -2.78 -7.91
N VAL A 870 17.52 -2.55 -8.27
CA VAL A 870 18.45 -1.65 -7.56
C VAL A 870 18.04 -0.17 -7.68
N LYS A 871 17.22 0.19 -8.67
CA LYS A 871 16.73 1.55 -8.92
C LYS A 871 15.27 1.76 -8.49
N ARG A 872 14.63 0.76 -7.89
CA ARG A 872 13.25 0.87 -7.40
C ARG A 872 13.21 1.78 -6.17
N THR A 873 12.20 2.63 -6.10
CA THR A 873 11.95 3.43 -4.90
C THR A 873 11.33 2.55 -3.83
N ARG A 874 11.90 2.59 -2.62
CA ARG A 874 11.35 1.92 -1.44
C ARG A 874 10.76 2.97 -0.51
N VAL A 875 9.50 2.82 -0.17
CA VAL A 875 8.81 3.70 0.77
C VAL A 875 8.23 2.92 1.95
N SER A 876 8.20 3.56 3.11
CA SER A 876 7.36 3.17 4.24
C SER A 876 6.14 4.09 4.26
N ILE A 877 4.93 3.53 4.28
CA ILE A 877 3.67 4.28 4.34
C ILE A 877 2.94 3.89 5.61
N GLN A 878 2.70 4.86 6.48
CA GLN A 878 2.12 4.68 7.81
C GLN A 878 0.90 5.58 7.96
N VAL A 879 -0.20 5.03 8.46
CA VAL A 879 -1.43 5.77 8.80
C VAL A 879 -1.71 5.56 10.28
N ILE A 880 -1.79 6.66 11.03
CA ILE A 880 -1.97 6.63 12.48
C ILE A 880 -3.08 7.60 12.85
N THR A 881 -4.03 7.16 13.70
CA THR A 881 -5.11 8.02 14.20
C THR A 881 -5.06 8.11 15.71
N GLU A 882 -4.86 9.31 16.22
CA GLU A 882 -4.74 9.58 17.66
C GLU A 882 -5.04 11.04 17.98
N GLY A 883 -5.22 11.37 19.27
CA GLY A 883 -5.29 12.75 19.74
C GLY A 883 -3.94 13.44 19.57
N MET A 884 -3.87 14.45 18.69
CA MET A 884 -2.61 15.14 18.38
C MET A 884 -2.69 16.65 18.63
N GLN A 885 -1.59 17.20 19.14
CA GLN A 885 -1.43 18.64 19.28
C GLN A 885 -0.98 19.24 17.95
N ALA A 886 -1.81 20.12 17.39
CA ALA A 886 -1.53 20.82 16.15
C ALA A 886 -1.72 22.33 16.31
N VAL A 887 -0.78 23.11 15.78
CA VAL A 887 -0.80 24.57 15.79
C VAL A 887 -0.65 25.04 14.34
N ASN A 888 -1.62 25.79 13.82
CA ASN A 888 -1.65 26.26 12.42
C ASN A 888 -1.22 25.16 11.43
N ASP A 889 -1.94 24.03 11.40
CA ASP A 889 -1.69 22.85 10.54
C ASP A 889 -0.37 22.09 10.76
N GLU A 890 0.54 22.58 11.60
CA GLU A 890 1.75 21.85 11.98
C GLU A 890 1.45 20.93 13.16
N ILE A 891 1.94 19.69 13.10
CA ILE A 891 1.86 18.74 14.22
C ILE A 891 3.08 18.93 15.10
N MET A 892 2.84 19.30 16.36
CA MET A 892 3.93 19.68 17.26
C MET A 892 4.61 18.47 17.89
N VAL A 893 3.83 17.45 18.27
CA VAL A 893 4.32 16.21 18.88
C VAL A 893 3.75 15.03 18.09
N LEU A 894 4.63 14.16 17.59
CA LEU A 894 4.27 12.94 16.85
C LEU A 894 4.20 11.74 17.80
N PRO A 895 3.40 10.71 17.50
CA PRO A 895 3.36 9.46 18.26
C PRO A 895 4.59 8.60 17.94
N GLU A 896 5.75 8.97 18.48
CA GLU A 896 7.04 8.35 18.14
C GLU A 896 7.09 6.85 18.44
N SER A 897 6.50 6.40 19.56
CA SER A 897 6.43 4.97 19.91
C SER A 897 5.76 4.12 18.83
N LYS A 898 4.62 4.57 18.30
CA LYS A 898 3.91 3.90 17.20
C LYS A 898 4.73 3.95 15.92
N ILE A 899 5.32 5.10 15.60
CA ILE A 899 6.14 5.28 14.39
C ILE A 899 7.35 4.34 14.42
N GLU A 900 8.04 4.23 15.56
CA GLU A 900 9.19 3.34 15.75
C GLU A 900 8.80 1.87 15.62
N ALA A 901 7.71 1.45 16.26
CA ALA A 901 7.19 0.09 16.13
C ALA A 901 6.86 -0.26 14.67
N MET A 902 6.19 0.64 13.94
CA MET A 902 5.87 0.45 12.52
C MET A 902 7.12 0.42 11.62
N ASN A 903 8.19 1.14 11.98
CA ASN A 903 9.45 1.12 11.21
C ASN A 903 10.18 -0.24 11.27
N LEU A 904 9.90 -1.07 12.28
CA LEU A 904 10.48 -2.42 12.40
C LEU A 904 9.82 -3.46 11.50
N ILE A 905 8.60 -3.20 11.02
CA ILE A 905 7.88 -4.13 10.17
C ILE A 905 8.66 -4.21 8.85
N PRO A 906 9.17 -5.39 8.47
CA PRO A 906 10.12 -5.53 7.36
C PRO A 906 9.43 -5.57 5.99
N VAL A 907 8.42 -4.73 5.81
CA VAL A 907 7.65 -4.59 4.59
C VAL A 907 7.90 -3.22 3.98
N VAL A 908 8.08 -3.20 2.66
CA VAL A 908 8.33 -1.98 1.88
C VAL A 908 7.26 -1.82 0.84
N ASN A 909 6.95 -0.57 0.49
CA ASN A 909 5.91 -0.20 -0.46
C ASN A 909 4.52 -0.76 -0.07
N ARG A 910 4.25 -0.90 1.23
CA ARG A 910 2.95 -1.33 1.76
C ARG A 910 2.40 -0.29 2.71
N VAL A 911 1.08 -0.25 2.83
CA VAL A 911 0.38 0.69 3.70
C VAL A 911 0.08 0.01 5.03
N ILE A 912 0.68 0.52 6.10
CA ILE A 912 0.49 0.01 7.44
C ILE A 912 -0.38 0.98 8.23
N VAL A 913 -1.41 0.47 8.90
CA VAL A 913 -2.35 1.23 9.72
C VAL A 913 -2.29 0.75 11.18
N ASP A 914 -2.46 1.68 12.11
CA ASP A 914 -2.65 1.34 13.53
C ASP A 914 -4.10 0.88 13.82
N GLU A 915 -4.30 0.29 15.00
CA GLU A 915 -5.60 -0.21 15.45
C GLU A 915 -6.69 0.88 15.44
N GLY A 916 -6.36 2.10 15.90
CA GLY A 916 -7.26 3.25 15.90
C GLY A 916 -7.74 3.61 14.49
N SER A 917 -6.83 3.66 13.52
CA SER A 917 -7.19 3.90 12.11
C SER A 917 -8.02 2.75 11.54
N LYS A 918 -7.64 1.49 11.82
CA LYS A 918 -8.38 0.31 11.35
C LYS A 918 -9.82 0.28 11.87
N ALA A 919 -10.05 0.67 13.13
CA ALA A 919 -11.39 0.74 13.71
C ALA A 919 -12.30 1.73 12.95
N LEU A 920 -11.76 2.88 12.55
CA LEU A 920 -12.50 3.90 11.78
C LEU A 920 -12.72 3.51 10.31
N LEU A 921 -11.88 2.64 9.76
CA LEU A 921 -11.98 2.14 8.38
C LEU A 921 -12.86 0.88 8.24
N ALA A 922 -13.29 0.30 9.36
CA ALA A 922 -14.04 -0.95 9.40
C ALA A 922 -15.32 -0.87 8.55
N GLY A 923 -15.56 -1.89 7.72
CA GLY A 923 -16.72 -2.00 6.83
C GLY A 923 -16.55 -1.33 5.47
N SER A 924 -15.73 -0.28 5.37
CA SER A 924 -15.45 0.41 4.10
C SER A 924 -14.16 -0.07 3.43
N TYR A 925 -13.19 -0.57 4.21
CA TYR A 925 -11.92 -1.07 3.72
C TYR A 925 -11.57 -2.44 4.30
N HIS A 926 -10.82 -3.21 3.52
CA HIS A 926 -10.25 -4.50 3.92
C HIS A 926 -8.83 -4.30 4.44
N CYS A 927 -8.60 -4.75 5.68
CA CYS A 927 -7.32 -4.72 6.35
C CYS A 927 -6.95 -6.13 6.83
N GLU A 928 -5.68 -6.51 6.70
CA GLU A 928 -5.18 -7.81 7.15
C GLU A 928 -4.18 -7.65 8.29
N GLY A 929 -4.31 -8.48 9.34
CA GLY A 929 -3.45 -8.42 10.53
C GLY A 929 -2.00 -8.78 10.24
N LEU A 930 -1.09 -8.18 11.00
CA LEU A 930 0.33 -8.53 11.01
C LEU A 930 0.68 -9.30 12.30
N PRO A 931 1.72 -10.16 12.29
CA PRO A 931 2.05 -10.93 13.47
C PRO A 931 2.44 -10.07 14.68
N ALA A 932 1.70 -10.21 15.77
CA ALA A 932 1.90 -9.46 17.01
C ALA A 932 3.32 -9.60 17.61
N TYR A 933 3.98 -10.75 17.41
CA TYR A 933 5.33 -10.98 17.96
C TYR A 933 6.40 -10.07 17.34
N ILE A 934 6.21 -9.54 16.12
CA ILE A 934 7.15 -8.58 15.51
C ILE A 934 7.25 -7.35 16.43
N MET A 935 6.16 -6.99 17.09
CA MET A 935 6.03 -5.81 17.97
C MET A 935 6.40 -6.10 19.43
N ALA A 936 6.33 -7.36 19.88
CA ALA A 936 6.65 -7.77 21.25
C ALA A 936 8.09 -7.43 21.71
N ARG A 937 9.00 -7.12 20.77
CA ARG A 937 10.36 -6.66 21.07
C ARG A 937 10.43 -5.22 21.59
N GLN A 938 9.44 -4.37 21.34
CA GLN A 938 9.52 -2.92 21.58
C GLN A 938 8.56 -2.36 22.63
N SER A 939 8.01 -3.19 23.52
CA SER A 939 7.13 -2.71 24.59
C SER A 939 5.82 -2.10 24.10
N PHE A 940 5.49 -2.27 22.82
CA PHE A 940 4.26 -1.81 22.20
C PHE A 940 3.31 -3.00 22.05
N ARG A 941 2.09 -2.88 22.61
CA ARG A 941 1.07 -3.95 22.58
C ARG A 941 -0.02 -3.75 21.53
N GLY A 942 -0.03 -2.63 20.83
CA GLY A 942 -1.00 -2.40 19.77
C GLY A 942 -0.80 -3.32 18.57
N GLU A 943 -1.89 -3.66 17.92
CA GLU A 943 -1.88 -4.42 16.68
C GLU A 943 -1.72 -3.48 15.48
N PHE A 944 -1.04 -3.98 14.45
CA PHE A 944 -0.91 -3.29 13.17
C PHE A 944 -1.52 -4.11 12.06
N PHE A 945 -2.06 -3.42 11.08
CA PHE A 945 -2.72 -4.03 9.94
C PHE A 945 -2.15 -3.47 8.64
N GLU A 946 -2.22 -4.27 7.59
CA GLU A 946 -1.97 -3.82 6.23
C GLU A 946 -3.29 -3.41 5.58
N LEU A 947 -3.38 -2.18 5.07
CA LEU A 947 -4.53 -1.71 4.30
C LEU A 947 -4.42 -2.21 2.86
N ILE A 948 -5.38 -3.04 2.42
CA ILE A 948 -5.30 -3.74 1.14
C ILE A 948 -6.13 -3.03 0.05
N SER A 949 -7.42 -2.83 0.30
CA SER A 949 -8.36 -2.34 -0.71
C SER A 949 -9.67 -1.83 -0.10
N PRO A 950 -10.44 -0.98 -0.81
CA PRO A 950 -11.81 -0.67 -0.42
C PRO A 950 -12.70 -1.91 -0.58
N VAL A 951 -13.80 -1.98 0.15
CA VAL A 951 -14.78 -3.07 0.07
C VAL A 951 -15.95 -2.65 -0.82
N ASN A 952 -16.22 -3.40 -1.90
CA ASN A 952 -17.35 -3.10 -2.79
C ASN A 952 -18.12 -4.33 -3.30
N THR A 953 -17.60 -5.55 -3.10
CA THR A 953 -18.19 -6.75 -3.71
C THR A 953 -19.62 -7.01 -3.26
N ALA A 954 -19.89 -6.93 -1.95
CA ALA A 954 -21.23 -7.15 -1.42
C ALA A 954 -22.27 -6.17 -2.01
N PHE A 955 -21.89 -4.89 -2.08
CA PHE A 955 -22.73 -3.85 -2.66
C PHE A 955 -22.99 -4.08 -4.16
N LEU A 956 -21.93 -4.41 -4.93
CA LEU A 956 -22.05 -4.70 -6.36
C LEU A 956 -22.94 -5.92 -6.61
N MET A 957 -22.81 -6.99 -5.83
CA MET A 957 -23.67 -8.17 -5.96
C MET A 957 -25.13 -7.84 -5.68
N GLN A 958 -25.43 -7.06 -4.64
CA GLN A 958 -26.78 -6.61 -4.33
C GLN A 958 -27.37 -5.76 -5.47
N GLN A 959 -26.57 -4.83 -6.00
CA GLN A 959 -26.96 -4.02 -7.15
C GLN A 959 -27.30 -4.90 -8.36
N ILE A 960 -26.41 -5.82 -8.74
CA ILE A 960 -26.60 -6.72 -9.89
C ILE A 960 -27.84 -7.61 -9.69
N MET A 961 -28.03 -8.17 -8.50
CA MET A 961 -29.23 -8.95 -8.19
C MET A 961 -30.50 -8.11 -8.27
N GLY A 962 -30.46 -6.85 -7.83
CA GLY A 962 -31.55 -5.88 -7.98
C GLY A 962 -31.88 -5.60 -9.45
N GLU A 963 -30.86 -5.36 -10.28
CA GLU A 963 -31.00 -5.16 -11.72
C GLU A 963 -31.63 -6.39 -12.41
N LEU A 964 -31.18 -7.61 -12.07
CA LEU A 964 -31.73 -8.85 -12.61
C LEU A 964 -33.18 -9.10 -12.15
N ASN A 965 -33.50 -8.81 -10.88
CA ASN A 965 -34.87 -8.89 -10.36
C ASN A 965 -35.81 -7.94 -11.12
N GLN A 966 -35.38 -6.70 -11.36
CA GLN A 966 -36.18 -5.69 -12.07
C GLN A 966 -36.40 -6.10 -13.54
N ALA A 967 -35.33 -6.49 -14.25
CA ALA A 967 -35.42 -6.95 -15.63
C ALA A 967 -36.36 -8.17 -15.78
N GLU A 968 -36.38 -9.06 -14.78
CA GLU A 968 -37.31 -10.17 -14.74
C GLU A 968 -38.76 -9.74 -14.50
N GLN A 969 -39.01 -8.81 -13.58
CA GLN A 969 -40.35 -8.23 -13.36
C GLN A 969 -40.87 -7.51 -14.61
N ASP A 970 -40.00 -6.78 -15.30
CA ASP A 970 -40.31 -6.11 -16.56
C ASP A 970 -40.64 -7.12 -17.67
N LYS A 971 -39.88 -8.24 -17.75
CA LYS A 971 -40.17 -9.31 -18.70
C LYS A 971 -41.49 -10.02 -18.40
N VAL A 972 -41.78 -10.30 -17.13
CA VAL A 972 -43.05 -10.93 -16.70
C VAL A 972 -44.23 -10.00 -16.97
N SER A 973 -44.11 -8.71 -16.65
CA SER A 973 -45.17 -7.73 -16.93
C SER A 973 -45.38 -7.53 -18.43
N ALA A 974 -44.32 -7.48 -19.24
CA ALA A 974 -44.40 -7.47 -20.70
C ALA A 974 -45.09 -8.73 -21.23
N GLN A 975 -44.79 -9.92 -20.68
CA GLN A 975 -45.42 -11.17 -21.08
C GLN A 975 -46.91 -11.22 -20.71
N ILE A 976 -47.27 -10.74 -19.52
CA ILE A 976 -48.68 -10.61 -19.08
C ILE A 976 -49.43 -9.63 -19.99
N ASN A 977 -48.82 -8.49 -20.34
CA ASN A 977 -49.42 -7.51 -21.25
C ASN A 977 -49.61 -8.11 -22.65
N LEU A 978 -48.64 -8.86 -23.15
CA LEU A 978 -48.70 -9.52 -24.45
C LEU A 978 -49.79 -10.63 -24.47
N GLU A 979 -49.90 -11.42 -23.39
CA GLU A 979 -50.97 -12.40 -23.23
C GLU A 979 -52.36 -11.76 -23.11
N ALA A 980 -52.48 -10.63 -22.41
CA ALA A 980 -53.71 -9.85 -22.32
C ALA A 980 -54.11 -9.29 -23.69
N GLU A 981 -53.16 -8.79 -24.47
CA GLU A 981 -53.39 -8.29 -25.83
C GLU A 981 -53.79 -9.41 -26.81
N ILE A 982 -53.16 -10.58 -26.70
CA ILE A 982 -53.55 -11.78 -27.47
C ILE A 982 -54.97 -12.24 -27.08
N LYS A 983 -55.31 -12.25 -25.78
CA LYS A 983 -56.67 -12.58 -25.32
C LYS A 983 -57.70 -11.57 -25.84
N LYS A 984 -57.39 -10.28 -25.84
CA LYS A 984 -58.26 -9.23 -26.39
C LYS A 984 -58.52 -9.45 -27.89
N ARG A 985 -57.46 -9.71 -28.68
CA ARG A 985 -57.60 -10.03 -30.11
C ARG A 985 -58.40 -11.31 -30.37
N LYS A 986 -58.30 -12.33 -29.51
CA LYS A 986 -59.11 -13.57 -29.60
C LYS A 986 -60.59 -13.36 -29.27
N ILE A 987 -60.94 -12.38 -28.43
CA ILE A 987 -62.33 -12.05 -28.09
C ILE A 987 -62.97 -11.19 -29.20
N GLU A 988 -62.20 -10.26 -29.80
CA GLU A 988 -62.63 -9.48 -30.96
C GLU A 988 -62.90 -10.36 -32.21
N THR A 989 -62.11 -11.41 -32.43
CA THR A 989 -62.35 -12.37 -33.54
C THR A 989 -63.55 -13.30 -33.32
N LYS A 990 -63.94 -13.60 -32.08
CA LYS A 990 -65.12 -14.45 -31.79
C LYS A 990 -66.46 -13.72 -31.91
N SER A 991 -66.51 -12.41 -31.67
CA SER A 991 -67.74 -11.62 -31.76
C SER A 991 -68.06 -11.16 -33.18
N ALA A 992 -67.04 -10.92 -34.01
CA ALA A 992 -67.22 -10.53 -35.41
C ALA A 992 -67.73 -11.68 -36.31
N SER A 993 -67.29 -12.93 -36.08
CA SER A 993 -67.67 -14.06 -36.95
C SER A 993 -69.13 -14.51 -36.77
N ALA A 994 -69.67 -14.50 -35.55
CA ALA A 994 -71.05 -14.92 -35.29
C ALA A 994 -72.09 -14.02 -35.99
N ILE A 995 -71.83 -12.71 -36.07
CA ILE A 995 -72.75 -11.74 -36.71
C ILE A 995 -72.73 -11.87 -38.24
N GLU A 996 -71.59 -12.18 -38.84
CA GLU A 996 -71.48 -12.46 -40.29
C GLU A 996 -72.16 -13.77 -40.68
N TYR A 997 -71.99 -14.85 -39.91
CA TYR A 997 -72.64 -16.13 -40.19
C TYR A 997 -74.17 -16.05 -40.11
N VAL A 998 -74.73 -15.27 -39.18
CA VAL A 998 -76.19 -15.03 -39.08
C VAL A 998 -76.72 -14.31 -40.32
N LYS A 999 -76.00 -13.30 -40.82
CA LYS A 999 -76.40 -12.60 -42.06
C LYS A 999 -76.39 -13.50 -43.29
N VAL A 1000 -75.34 -14.31 -43.45
CA VAL A 1000 -75.22 -15.23 -44.61
C VAL A 1000 -76.29 -16.32 -44.56
N MET A 1001 -76.61 -16.84 -43.37
CA MET A 1001 -77.71 -17.82 -43.23
C MET A 1001 -79.08 -17.20 -43.52
N ASP A 1002 -79.34 -15.95 -43.12
CA ASP A 1002 -80.60 -15.28 -43.47
C ASP A 1002 -80.73 -15.02 -45.00
N GLU A 1003 -79.62 -14.69 -45.68
CA GLU A 1003 -79.60 -14.56 -47.15
C GLU A 1003 -79.83 -15.89 -47.87
N ILE A 1004 -79.18 -16.98 -47.44
CA ILE A 1004 -79.41 -18.33 -47.99
C ILE A 1004 -80.86 -18.74 -47.76
N GLY A 1005 -81.43 -18.45 -46.58
CA GLY A 1005 -82.82 -18.71 -46.28
C GLY A 1005 -83.79 -17.98 -47.21
N LYS A 1006 -83.48 -16.75 -47.63
CA LYS A 1006 -84.29 -15.99 -48.60
C LYS A 1006 -84.22 -16.60 -50.00
N LEU A 1007 -83.01 -16.93 -50.47
CA LEU A 1007 -82.81 -17.58 -51.77
C LEU A 1007 -83.51 -18.94 -51.84
N LEU A 1008 -83.33 -19.79 -50.83
CA LEU A 1008 -83.95 -21.12 -50.79
C LEU A 1008 -85.48 -21.03 -50.85
N LYS A 1009 -86.09 -20.06 -50.16
CA LYS A 1009 -87.53 -19.82 -50.22
C LYS A 1009 -87.98 -19.39 -51.60
N GLN A 1010 -87.18 -18.57 -52.28
CA GLN A 1010 -87.45 -18.11 -53.63
C GLN A 1010 -87.39 -19.25 -54.64
N ASP A 1011 -86.35 -20.07 -54.58
CA ASP A 1011 -86.20 -21.27 -55.43
C ASP A 1011 -87.34 -22.28 -55.20
N MET A 1012 -87.71 -22.53 -53.94
CA MET A 1012 -88.84 -23.40 -53.60
C MET A 1012 -90.16 -22.88 -54.20
N ASN A 1013 -90.38 -21.57 -54.18
CA ASN A 1013 -91.56 -20.97 -54.80
C ASN A 1013 -91.54 -21.09 -56.33
N GLU A 1014 -90.36 -21.01 -56.97
CA GLU A 1014 -90.22 -21.26 -58.39
C GLU A 1014 -90.49 -22.71 -58.76
N VAL A 1015 -89.96 -23.67 -57.99
CA VAL A 1015 -90.30 -25.09 -58.14
C VAL A 1015 -91.81 -25.28 -58.01
N MET A 1016 -92.45 -24.62 -57.05
CA MET A 1016 -93.90 -24.71 -56.88
C MET A 1016 -94.66 -24.17 -58.09
N LYS A 1017 -94.26 -22.99 -58.61
CA LYS A 1017 -94.83 -22.41 -59.84
C LYS A 1017 -94.61 -23.31 -61.06
N TYR A 1018 -93.44 -23.93 -61.17
CA TYR A 1018 -93.12 -24.85 -62.26
C TYR A 1018 -94.01 -26.10 -62.22
N VAL A 1019 -94.15 -26.72 -61.05
CA VAL A 1019 -94.99 -27.89 -60.85
C VAL A 1019 -96.47 -27.56 -61.11
N GLN A 1020 -96.97 -26.42 -60.61
CA GLN A 1020 -98.33 -25.95 -60.87
C GLN A 1020 -98.61 -25.68 -62.37
N LYS A 1021 -97.61 -25.27 -63.14
CA LYS A 1021 -97.75 -25.04 -64.59
C LYS A 1021 -97.72 -26.31 -65.43
N ARG A 1022 -97.08 -27.39 -64.96
CA ARG A 1022 -96.85 -28.62 -65.75
C ARG A 1022 -97.63 -29.84 -65.29
N SER A 1023 -98.22 -29.82 -64.11
CA SER A 1023 -99.06 -30.91 -63.60
C SER A 1023 -100.47 -30.40 -63.35
N THR A 1024 -101.49 -31.19 -63.74
CA THR A 1024 -102.90 -30.94 -63.39
C THR A 1024 -103.36 -31.80 -62.21
N ASP A 1025 -102.48 -32.64 -61.65
CA ASP A 1025 -102.74 -33.47 -60.48
C ASP A 1025 -102.67 -32.62 -59.20
N ARG A 1026 -103.84 -32.34 -58.64
CA ARG A 1026 -103.99 -31.51 -57.43
C ARG A 1026 -103.39 -32.16 -56.19
N GLU A 1027 -103.40 -33.49 -56.10
CA GLU A 1027 -102.87 -34.20 -54.93
C GLU A 1027 -101.35 -34.18 -54.94
N MET A 1028 -100.74 -34.35 -56.12
CA MET A 1028 -99.30 -34.18 -56.31
C MET A 1028 -98.86 -32.75 -55.99
N ILE A 1029 -99.56 -31.73 -56.48
CA ILE A 1029 -99.24 -30.31 -56.19
C ILE A 1029 -99.30 -30.03 -54.69
N ALA A 1030 -100.36 -30.47 -54.00
CA ALA A 1030 -100.51 -30.27 -52.56
C ALA A 1030 -99.43 -31.00 -51.75
N ASN A 1031 -99.05 -32.22 -52.17
CA ASN A 1031 -97.98 -32.97 -51.52
C ASN A 1031 -96.60 -32.31 -51.73
N VAL A 1032 -96.31 -31.82 -52.93
CA VAL A 1032 -95.06 -31.09 -53.21
C VAL A 1032 -95.01 -29.79 -52.42
N GLU A 1033 -96.10 -29.03 -52.35
CA GLU A 1033 -96.17 -27.80 -51.54
C GLU A 1033 -95.90 -28.07 -50.07
N LYS A 1034 -96.51 -29.13 -49.53
CA LYS A 1034 -96.31 -29.56 -48.14
C LYS A 1034 -94.86 -30.01 -47.90
N MET A 1035 -94.26 -30.75 -48.83
CA MET A 1035 -92.86 -31.18 -48.75
C MET A 1035 -91.89 -29.99 -48.78
N LEU A 1036 -92.06 -29.04 -49.71
CA LEU A 1036 -91.24 -27.84 -49.81
C LEU A 1036 -91.37 -26.99 -48.54
N THR A 1037 -92.59 -26.80 -48.04
CA THR A 1037 -92.84 -26.08 -46.79
C THR A 1037 -92.20 -26.76 -45.58
N SER A 1038 -92.28 -28.09 -45.50
CA SER A 1038 -91.63 -28.88 -44.45
C SER A 1038 -90.10 -28.82 -44.54
N ALA A 1039 -89.53 -28.77 -45.75
CA ALA A 1039 -88.10 -28.61 -45.96
C ALA A 1039 -87.62 -27.21 -45.54
N TYR A 1040 -88.36 -26.15 -45.87
CA TYR A 1040 -88.06 -24.79 -45.42
C TYR A 1040 -88.15 -24.64 -43.89
N LYS A 1041 -89.17 -25.26 -43.25
CA LYS A 1041 -89.28 -25.29 -41.79
C LYS A 1041 -88.13 -26.04 -41.13
N ARG A 1042 -87.68 -27.17 -41.71
CA ARG A 1042 -86.49 -27.89 -41.23
C ARG A 1042 -85.23 -27.04 -41.35
N TYR A 1043 -85.06 -26.33 -42.46
CA TYR A 1043 -83.95 -25.38 -42.63
C TYR A 1043 -83.95 -24.29 -41.54
N LEU A 1044 -85.10 -23.65 -41.29
CA LEU A 1044 -85.23 -22.64 -40.23
C LEU A 1044 -84.90 -23.20 -38.84
N LEU A 1045 -85.31 -24.43 -38.55
CA LEU A 1045 -85.11 -25.05 -37.24
C LEU A 1045 -83.63 -25.44 -37.03
N GLU A 1046 -82.98 -25.99 -38.06
CA GLU A 1046 -81.55 -26.31 -38.01
C GLU A 1046 -80.66 -25.05 -38.06
N SER A 1047 -81.04 -24.01 -38.80
CA SER A 1047 -80.31 -22.74 -38.78
C SER A 1047 -80.43 -22.07 -37.41
N THR A 1048 -81.59 -22.13 -36.76
CA THR A 1048 -81.77 -21.59 -35.39
C THR A 1048 -80.94 -22.34 -34.35
N LYS A 1049 -80.77 -23.67 -34.49
CA LYS A 1049 -79.86 -24.45 -33.63
C LYS A 1049 -78.38 -24.12 -33.83
N LEU A 1050 -78.00 -23.68 -35.03
CA LEU A 1050 -76.63 -23.24 -35.33
C LEU A 1050 -76.36 -21.79 -34.87
N MET A 1051 -77.42 -21.01 -34.62
CA MET A 1051 -77.35 -19.61 -34.18
C MET A 1051 -77.42 -19.42 -32.65
N MET A 1052 -77.89 -20.43 -31.90
CA MET A 1052 -77.76 -20.53 -30.43
C MET A 1052 -76.51 -21.32 -30.07
#